data_AF-A0AAE4APN6-F1
#
_entry.id   AF-A0AAE4APN6-F1
#
_cell.length_a   1.000
_cell.length_b   1.000
_cell.length_c   1.000
_cell.angle_alpha   90.00
_cell.angle_beta   90.00
_cell.angle_gamma   90.00
#
_symmetry.space_group_name_H-M   'P 1'
#
loop_
_entity.id
_entity.type
_entity.pdbx_description
1 polymer ?
#
loop_
_entity_poly.entity_id
_entity_poly.type
_entity_poly.pdbx_seq_one_letter_code
_entity_poly.pdbx_strand_id
1 'polypeptide(L)'
;MTPEQQLIQQICQLIESGQIDRNPLVEDYAEQFAELCRLANERLLRCQDYIDKGMRSEAVHEAHTAPDLLVLGEQLQFAGLKKWRNICADMELVVFQPLNDELLAKLRSECAREQELTPLLKEYRRLVYQGDHHGCISVLRMIREKDPTNPSWANNLRPLEEEAMADTVAAAEEAIRTRDLTSLKALYDDLTSPYRVATAPEDVLRNMRKLLMHDRAEALCKEGVAILQRLQSALANDEAEELAVVTAAAEKLAADDAFLRMPENWETTLAAARDMLAAIAKRNEKKAEFGQALAELQDQLAANKLSELSLRHEWERLSAWEMPVPEILRKQVMETLADMQVKRLRRERRVTAAIVIGVLIVLGLLGAFLHFRIVQRRRAAIFTEMERMHSSAQYEQLDKYMEHIGHIDPNFMQSPQVRTMHQNLILALRELNKAGERYARAMTALEAIRQNAYEGTSAEIIEQLLAEAAEMAYGDEEKNQVDIWRRTWQSWQQRQRRDADNELLRLTGMYNTARQDAKKQPYADFAREYEKISELTLAFKQGALRLPAASEAVAQAFHEASEDLGVWERDWAKRRDDDAARRQKLQVLQEDIPLALPDLQRYFTLLQEYCEMAPTAAETLHYRRILDQRQHYEKVAALSSITVGALPLPADQIHILQQVLTQQAQGSVWEPDLQRCLIMADERQAMLGQINAMLALNPDMLNVTTLRYRPRVGPEPRQWQLLYSPKPLIEGKERDAEGNEQNIYFGNIYFFREIDGPPVLMHTKDVFPNRLNVRDFEIDIRRQAQDNLCAHARFLYQMVAEANEAPLPAVHLLNNLDTLIASQDIELIPKLWLLRAIIDVLQANCRTQLPESAGWLDILDGVDSSTPWMNPNYPPTKDANARISRKLSELPEFSPFAARMVKSLRVLQEALNAKPRCVGSMQAGPAGALQPVFVEAKPSEVWVLVAPSGQQQPYFMLLAGSDLDMRADALRVCFPGMPLFAPTRERGTANVLISLGVADADKTAISKPASWPVNAW
;
A
#
# COMPACT_ATOMS: atom_id res chain seq x y z
N MET A 1 -49.00 -2.13 -39.11
CA MET A 1 -47.93 -1.23 -39.60
C MET A 1 -48.23 0.14 -39.08
N THR A 2 -47.31 0.72 -38.31
CA THR A 2 -47.45 2.11 -37.85
C THR A 2 -47.14 3.07 -39.01
N PRO A 3 -47.63 4.33 -39.00
CA PRO A 3 -47.36 5.32 -40.04
C PRO A 3 -45.86 5.47 -40.38
N GLU A 4 -45.02 5.41 -39.35
CA GLU A 4 -43.55 5.52 -39.44
C GLU A 4 -42.95 4.34 -40.21
N GLN A 5 -43.43 3.12 -39.94
CA GLN A 5 -43.01 1.92 -40.68
C GLN A 5 -43.43 1.98 -42.15
N GLN A 6 -44.59 2.56 -42.47
CA GLN A 6 -45.03 2.70 -43.86
C GLN A 6 -44.13 3.66 -44.62
N LEU A 7 -43.79 4.80 -44.00
CA LEU A 7 -42.87 5.79 -44.57
C LEU A 7 -41.48 5.18 -44.84
N ILE A 8 -40.91 4.47 -43.86
CA ILE A 8 -39.60 3.81 -44.03
C ILE A 8 -39.67 2.73 -45.12
N GLN A 9 -40.74 1.96 -45.19
CA GLN A 9 -40.92 0.95 -46.24
C GLN A 9 -41.02 1.60 -47.63
N GLN A 10 -41.73 2.71 -47.77
CA GLN A 10 -41.83 3.48 -49.02
C GLN A 10 -40.46 4.03 -49.43
N ILE A 11 -39.67 4.56 -48.48
CA ILE A 11 -38.29 5.01 -48.73
C ILE A 11 -37.40 3.84 -49.16
N CYS A 12 -37.47 2.68 -48.51
CA CYS A 12 -36.71 1.49 -48.91
C CYS A 12 -37.08 1.02 -50.33
N GLN A 13 -38.38 0.98 -50.66
CA GLN A 13 -38.85 0.61 -52.00
C GLN A 13 -38.34 1.57 -53.09
N LEU A 14 -38.30 2.87 -52.80
CA LEU A 14 -37.70 3.87 -53.70
C LEU A 14 -36.19 3.65 -53.87
N ILE A 15 -35.48 3.34 -52.79
CA ILE A 15 -34.04 3.09 -52.83
C ILE A 15 -33.70 1.84 -53.66
N GLU A 16 -34.55 0.82 -53.61
CA GLU A 16 -34.41 -0.45 -54.33
C GLU A 16 -34.75 -0.34 -55.81
N SER A 17 -35.69 0.53 -56.21
CA SER A 17 -36.10 0.70 -57.61
C SER A 17 -34.99 1.30 -58.51
N GLY A 18 -34.02 2.01 -57.93
CA GLY A 18 -32.78 2.42 -58.59
C GLY A 18 -32.86 3.60 -59.56
N GLN A 19 -34.06 4.02 -59.96
CA GLN A 19 -34.32 5.25 -60.74
C GLN A 19 -35.22 6.18 -59.92
N ILE A 20 -34.60 7.14 -59.24
CA ILE A 20 -35.29 8.13 -58.41
C ILE A 20 -35.15 9.49 -59.10
N ASP A 21 -36.25 10.06 -59.55
CA ASP A 21 -36.33 11.43 -60.05
C ASP A 21 -36.99 12.32 -59.00
N ARG A 22 -36.54 13.57 -58.90
CA ARG A 22 -37.14 14.57 -58.01
C ARG A 22 -38.58 14.83 -58.42
N ASN A 23 -39.51 14.54 -57.52
CA ASN A 23 -40.94 14.77 -57.69
C ASN A 23 -41.58 15.08 -56.32
N PRO A 24 -42.82 15.62 -56.30
CA PRO A 24 -43.46 16.03 -55.05
C PRO A 24 -43.61 14.93 -53.99
N LEU A 25 -43.71 13.66 -54.40
CA LEU A 25 -43.84 12.52 -53.47
C LEU A 25 -42.52 12.21 -52.75
N VAL A 26 -41.39 12.32 -53.47
CA VAL A 26 -40.05 12.10 -52.89
C VAL A 26 -39.66 13.27 -51.97
N GLU A 27 -40.06 14.49 -52.31
CA GLU A 27 -39.94 15.67 -51.45
C GLU A 27 -40.72 15.47 -50.14
N ASP A 28 -41.98 15.06 -50.23
CA ASP A 28 -42.84 14.78 -49.08
C ASP A 28 -42.25 13.69 -48.16
N TYR A 29 -41.70 12.60 -48.72
CA TYR A 29 -41.03 11.58 -47.92
C TYR A 29 -39.75 12.07 -47.22
N ALA A 30 -38.98 12.93 -47.88
CA ALA A 30 -37.78 13.52 -47.28
C ALA A 30 -38.13 14.45 -46.11
N GLU A 31 -39.18 15.28 -46.27
CA GLU A 31 -39.69 16.16 -45.22
C GLU A 31 -40.25 15.38 -44.03
N GLN A 32 -41.12 14.40 -44.28
CA GLN A 32 -41.70 13.56 -43.22
C GLN A 32 -40.64 12.76 -42.47
N PHE A 33 -39.63 12.22 -43.16
CA PHE A 33 -38.56 11.47 -42.52
C PHE A 33 -37.63 12.38 -41.70
N ALA A 34 -37.31 13.58 -42.21
CA ALA A 34 -36.53 14.57 -41.48
C ALA A 34 -37.23 15.05 -40.21
N GLU A 35 -38.53 15.30 -40.29
CA GLU A 35 -39.35 15.69 -39.14
C GLU A 35 -39.44 14.57 -38.09
N LEU A 36 -39.59 13.31 -38.54
CA LEU A 36 -39.62 12.16 -37.65
C LEU A 36 -38.29 11.97 -36.89
N CYS A 37 -37.16 12.15 -37.55
CA CYS A 37 -35.84 12.15 -36.90
C CYS A 37 -35.66 13.32 -35.92
N ARG A 38 -36.16 14.52 -36.27
CA ARG A 38 -36.10 15.71 -35.39
C ARG A 38 -36.87 15.46 -34.10
N LEU A 39 -38.12 15.02 -34.19
CA LEU A 39 -38.98 14.74 -33.04
C LEU A 39 -38.41 13.62 -32.15
N ALA A 40 -37.82 12.58 -32.75
CA ALA A 40 -37.16 11.52 -31.99
C ALA A 40 -35.93 12.03 -31.22
N ASN A 41 -35.11 12.90 -31.82
CA ASN A 41 -33.98 13.52 -31.14
C ASN A 41 -34.41 14.46 -30.00
N GLU A 42 -35.49 15.24 -30.18
CA GLU A 42 -36.04 16.07 -29.10
C GLU A 42 -36.54 15.23 -27.93
N ARG A 43 -37.17 14.08 -28.21
CA ARG A 43 -37.57 13.12 -27.17
C ARG A 43 -36.36 12.52 -26.44
N LEU A 44 -35.31 12.15 -27.16
CA LEU A 44 -34.07 11.65 -26.56
C LEU A 44 -33.44 12.69 -25.61
N LEU A 45 -33.46 13.97 -25.99
CA LEU A 45 -32.97 15.06 -25.14
C LEU A 45 -33.82 15.23 -23.88
N ARG A 46 -35.15 15.07 -23.96
CA ARG A 46 -36.02 15.09 -22.76
C ARG A 46 -35.75 13.92 -21.83
N CYS A 47 -35.62 12.69 -22.38
CA CYS A 47 -35.24 11.52 -21.59
C CYS A 47 -33.89 11.74 -20.89
N GLN A 48 -32.93 12.35 -21.58
CA GLN A 48 -31.62 12.69 -21.03
C GLN A 48 -31.72 13.71 -19.87
N ASP A 49 -32.53 14.75 -20.01
CA ASP A 49 -32.78 15.74 -18.94
C ASP A 49 -33.42 15.09 -17.69
N TYR A 50 -34.36 14.16 -17.87
CA TYR A 50 -34.91 13.37 -16.77
C TYR A 50 -33.86 12.51 -16.08
N ILE A 51 -32.98 11.85 -16.84
CA ILE A 51 -31.88 11.04 -16.29
C ILE A 51 -30.91 11.91 -15.48
N ASP A 52 -30.53 13.08 -16.01
CA ASP A 52 -29.58 13.98 -15.35
C ASP A 52 -30.15 14.56 -14.04
N LYS A 53 -31.47 14.71 -13.95
CA LYS A 53 -32.20 15.10 -12.74
C LYS A 53 -32.45 13.93 -11.77
N GLY A 54 -32.01 12.72 -12.09
CA GLY A 54 -32.24 11.51 -11.29
C GLY A 54 -33.66 10.91 -11.41
N MET A 55 -34.48 11.43 -12.32
CA MET A 55 -35.86 10.99 -12.56
C MET A 55 -35.92 9.84 -13.58
N ARG A 56 -35.25 8.71 -13.29
CA ARG A 56 -35.17 7.55 -14.21
C ARG A 56 -36.56 7.03 -14.63
N SER A 57 -37.49 6.88 -13.69
CA SER A 57 -38.84 6.38 -14.00
C SER A 57 -39.58 7.27 -15.02
N GLU A 58 -39.39 8.59 -14.96
CA GLU A 58 -39.96 9.54 -15.92
C GLU A 58 -39.30 9.42 -17.30
N ALA A 59 -37.98 9.26 -17.34
CA ALA A 59 -37.24 9.03 -18.59
C ALA A 59 -37.71 7.74 -19.29
N VAL A 60 -37.89 6.67 -18.53
CA VAL A 60 -38.38 5.37 -19.02
C VAL A 60 -39.84 5.49 -19.47
N HIS A 61 -40.68 6.23 -18.75
CA HIS A 61 -42.06 6.47 -19.16
C HIS A 61 -42.15 7.25 -20.49
N GLU A 62 -41.38 8.34 -20.63
CA GLU A 62 -41.29 9.13 -21.86
C GLU A 62 -40.79 8.27 -23.04
N ALA A 63 -39.86 7.35 -22.79
CA ALA A 63 -39.35 6.42 -23.80
C ALA A 63 -40.44 5.46 -24.33
N HIS A 64 -41.27 4.91 -23.44
CA HIS A 64 -42.34 3.96 -23.80
C HIS A 64 -43.63 4.63 -24.27
N THR A 65 -43.73 5.95 -24.16
CA THR A 65 -44.87 6.71 -24.67
C THR A 65 -44.98 6.53 -26.18
N ALA A 66 -46.17 6.22 -26.69
CA ALA A 66 -46.34 5.85 -28.09
C ALA A 66 -46.02 7.01 -29.06
N PRO A 67 -45.28 6.76 -30.16
CA PRO A 67 -44.60 5.51 -30.50
C PRO A 67 -43.37 5.28 -29.61
N ASP A 68 -43.16 4.03 -29.19
CA ASP A 68 -42.02 3.65 -28.35
C ASP A 68 -40.70 4.10 -29.00
N LEU A 69 -39.94 4.91 -28.26
CA LEU A 69 -38.77 5.60 -28.78
C LEU A 69 -37.61 4.67 -29.10
N LEU A 70 -37.46 3.56 -28.38
CA LEU A 70 -36.42 2.56 -28.64
C LEU A 70 -36.76 1.79 -29.92
N VAL A 71 -38.03 1.41 -30.08
CA VAL A 71 -38.53 0.74 -31.29
C VAL A 71 -38.46 1.68 -32.50
N LEU A 72 -38.83 2.95 -32.33
CA LEU A 72 -38.73 3.97 -33.38
C LEU A 72 -37.27 4.23 -33.76
N GLY A 73 -36.36 4.30 -32.77
CA GLY A 73 -34.93 4.48 -33.00
C GLY A 73 -34.33 3.39 -33.89
N GLU A 74 -34.72 2.13 -33.67
CA GLU A 74 -34.29 1.00 -34.51
C GLU A 74 -34.84 1.10 -35.93
N GLN A 75 -36.10 1.50 -36.08
CA GLN A 75 -36.74 1.65 -37.39
C GLN A 75 -36.09 2.77 -38.21
N LEU A 76 -35.79 3.90 -37.59
CA LEU A 76 -35.14 5.05 -38.22
C LEU A 76 -33.69 4.74 -38.66
N GLN A 77 -33.06 3.70 -38.12
CA GLN A 77 -31.71 3.24 -38.46
C GLN A 77 -31.68 2.08 -39.46
N PHE A 78 -32.60 2.06 -40.42
CA PHE A 78 -32.68 1.01 -41.44
C PHE A 78 -31.44 0.96 -42.36
N ALA A 79 -31.19 -0.21 -42.97
CA ALA A 79 -29.98 -0.47 -43.77
C ALA A 79 -29.75 0.50 -44.96
N GLY A 80 -30.82 1.10 -45.48
CA GLY A 80 -30.78 2.07 -46.59
C GLY A 80 -30.48 3.52 -46.17
N LEU A 81 -30.37 3.83 -44.88
CA LEU A 81 -30.32 5.20 -44.36
C LEU A 81 -29.19 6.06 -44.96
N LYS A 82 -27.99 5.49 -45.11
CA LYS A 82 -26.84 6.20 -45.71
C LYS A 82 -27.09 6.53 -47.19
N LYS A 83 -27.71 5.61 -47.92
CA LYS A 83 -28.07 5.81 -49.32
C LYS A 83 -29.17 6.86 -49.44
N TRP A 84 -30.16 6.84 -48.54
CA TRP A 84 -31.21 7.86 -48.45
C TRP A 84 -30.64 9.26 -48.21
N ARG A 85 -29.70 9.40 -47.26
CA ARG A 85 -29.03 10.68 -46.99
C ARG A 85 -28.34 11.24 -48.24
N ASN A 86 -27.62 10.40 -48.97
CA ASN A 86 -26.95 10.81 -50.20
C ASN A 86 -27.96 11.23 -51.26
N ILE A 87 -29.06 10.48 -51.43
CA ILE A 87 -30.16 10.85 -52.34
C ILE A 87 -30.73 12.22 -51.97
N CYS A 88 -31.02 12.48 -50.69
CA CYS A 88 -31.52 13.78 -50.26
C CYS A 88 -30.51 14.91 -50.55
N ALA A 89 -29.23 14.68 -50.30
CA ALA A 89 -28.18 15.68 -50.53
C ALA A 89 -27.96 15.96 -52.03
N ASP A 90 -27.86 14.91 -52.85
CA ASP A 90 -27.58 15.00 -54.29
C ASP A 90 -28.75 15.63 -55.08
N MET A 91 -29.98 15.47 -54.57
CA MET A 91 -31.21 16.00 -55.21
C MET A 91 -31.71 17.32 -54.59
N GLU A 92 -30.94 17.92 -53.68
CA GLU A 92 -31.31 19.15 -52.95
C GLU A 92 -32.66 19.04 -52.20
N LEU A 93 -32.95 17.87 -51.63
CA LEU A 93 -34.08 17.62 -50.75
C LEU A 93 -33.74 17.94 -49.29
N VAL A 94 -34.74 17.98 -48.42
CA VAL A 94 -34.51 18.13 -46.98
C VAL A 94 -33.67 16.96 -46.45
N VAL A 95 -32.51 17.28 -45.88
CA VAL A 95 -31.60 16.29 -45.28
C VAL A 95 -31.94 16.16 -43.79
N PHE A 96 -32.27 14.95 -43.37
CA PHE A 96 -32.59 14.65 -41.98
C PHE A 96 -31.36 14.72 -41.05
N GLN A 97 -31.60 15.06 -39.78
CA GLN A 97 -30.58 14.95 -38.73
C GLN A 97 -30.47 13.48 -38.29
N PRO A 98 -29.27 12.87 -38.25
CA PRO A 98 -29.09 11.54 -37.66
C PRO A 98 -29.57 11.49 -36.21
N LEU A 99 -30.08 10.33 -35.80
CA LEU A 99 -30.37 10.07 -34.38
C LEU A 99 -29.10 10.16 -33.55
N ASN A 100 -29.24 10.65 -32.32
CA ASN A 100 -28.15 10.65 -31.36
C ASN A 100 -27.97 9.24 -30.76
N ASP A 101 -27.05 8.48 -31.33
CA ASP A 101 -26.75 7.09 -30.94
C ASP A 101 -26.28 6.97 -29.49
N GLU A 102 -25.54 7.96 -28.99
CA GLU A 102 -25.05 7.98 -27.61
C GLU A 102 -26.21 8.11 -26.61
N LEU A 103 -27.14 9.03 -26.86
CA LEU A 103 -28.32 9.21 -26.02
C LEU A 103 -29.27 8.00 -26.10
N LEU A 104 -29.42 7.40 -27.29
CA LEU A 104 -30.25 6.20 -27.46
C LEU A 104 -29.65 5.00 -26.71
N ALA A 105 -28.34 4.80 -26.78
CA ALA A 105 -27.65 3.74 -26.04
C ALA A 105 -27.73 3.96 -24.52
N LYS A 106 -27.54 5.21 -24.06
CA LYS A 106 -27.70 5.57 -22.65
C LYS A 106 -29.12 5.31 -22.16
N LEU A 107 -30.14 5.70 -22.92
CA LEU A 107 -31.54 5.42 -22.59
C LEU A 107 -31.83 3.92 -22.49
N ARG A 108 -31.33 3.09 -23.40
CA ARG A 108 -31.46 1.62 -23.33
C ARG A 108 -30.88 1.06 -22.03
N SER A 109 -29.70 1.52 -21.63
CA SER A 109 -29.07 1.13 -20.37
C SER A 109 -29.93 1.51 -19.16
N GLU A 110 -30.47 2.72 -19.14
CA GLU A 110 -31.32 3.18 -18.03
C GLU A 110 -32.66 2.44 -17.99
N CYS A 111 -33.27 2.08 -19.12
CA CYS A 111 -34.45 1.22 -19.18
C CYS A 111 -34.18 -0.18 -18.61
N ALA A 112 -33.03 -0.78 -18.94
CA ALA A 112 -32.64 -2.08 -18.41
C ALA A 112 -32.45 -2.03 -16.87
N ARG A 113 -31.80 -0.97 -16.36
CA ARG A 113 -31.62 -0.76 -14.91
C ARG A 113 -32.95 -0.57 -14.18
N GLU A 114 -33.90 0.17 -14.74
CA GLU A 114 -35.25 0.33 -14.15
C GLU A 114 -35.99 -1.01 -14.06
N GLN A 115 -35.80 -1.90 -15.04
CA GLN A 115 -36.42 -3.22 -15.05
C GLN A 115 -35.94 -4.09 -13.88
N GLU A 116 -34.65 -4.01 -13.52
CA GLU A 116 -34.08 -4.71 -12.36
C GLU A 116 -34.61 -4.17 -11.02
N LEU A 117 -34.90 -2.88 -10.95
CA LEU A 117 -35.42 -2.22 -9.75
C LEU A 117 -36.95 -2.35 -9.61
N THR A 118 -37.66 -2.71 -10.68
CA THR A 118 -39.13 -2.75 -10.72
C THR A 118 -39.78 -3.52 -9.56
N PRO A 119 -39.29 -4.70 -9.12
CA PRO A 119 -39.86 -5.39 -7.96
C PRO A 119 -39.74 -4.57 -6.67
N LEU A 120 -38.59 -3.92 -6.44
CA LEU A 120 -38.34 -3.08 -5.27
C LEU A 120 -39.14 -1.78 -5.33
N LEU A 121 -39.29 -1.16 -6.50
CA LEU A 121 -40.11 0.04 -6.69
C LEU A 121 -41.59 -0.24 -6.44
N LYS A 122 -42.10 -1.40 -6.86
CA LYS A 122 -43.47 -1.84 -6.54
C LYS A 122 -43.66 -2.03 -5.04
N GLU A 123 -42.68 -2.65 -4.39
CA GLU A 123 -42.70 -2.87 -2.95
C GLU A 123 -42.62 -1.56 -2.17
N TYR A 124 -41.75 -0.64 -2.57
CA TYR A 124 -41.65 0.70 -2.01
C TYR A 124 -42.98 1.44 -2.11
N ARG A 125 -43.61 1.48 -3.28
CA ARG A 125 -44.94 2.10 -3.46
C ARG A 125 -45.99 1.45 -2.55
N ARG A 126 -45.99 0.12 -2.44
CA ARG A 126 -46.89 -0.63 -1.55
C ARG A 126 -46.72 -0.19 -0.09
N LEU A 127 -45.48 -0.06 0.39
CA LEU A 127 -45.15 0.34 1.77
C LEU A 127 -45.50 1.80 2.04
N VAL A 128 -45.26 2.69 1.08
CA VAL A 128 -45.68 4.10 1.15
C VAL A 128 -47.20 4.19 1.29
N TYR A 129 -47.98 3.43 0.51
CA TYR A 129 -49.45 3.40 0.65
C TYR A 129 -49.93 2.83 1.98
N GLN A 130 -49.13 1.98 2.62
CA GLN A 130 -49.44 1.39 3.93
C GLN A 130 -49.00 2.28 5.11
N GLY A 131 -48.21 3.33 4.86
CA GLY A 131 -47.62 4.16 5.91
C GLY A 131 -46.53 3.45 6.71
N ASP A 132 -45.91 2.40 6.18
CA ASP A 132 -44.82 1.67 6.86
C ASP A 132 -43.47 2.34 6.57
N HIS A 133 -43.10 3.30 7.42
CA HIS A 133 -41.86 4.07 7.27
C HIS A 133 -40.60 3.21 7.42
N HIS A 134 -40.60 2.22 8.33
CA HIS A 134 -39.46 1.32 8.52
C HIS A 134 -39.26 0.39 7.31
N GLY A 135 -40.35 -0.15 6.78
CA GLY A 135 -40.32 -0.90 5.52
C GLY A 135 -39.80 -0.04 4.37
N CYS A 136 -40.25 1.22 4.27
CA CYS A 136 -39.77 2.16 3.25
C CYS A 136 -38.26 2.42 3.33
N ILE A 137 -37.72 2.64 4.54
CA ILE A 137 -36.27 2.83 4.77
C ILE A 137 -35.49 1.59 4.28
N SER A 138 -35.93 0.39 4.67
CA SER A 138 -35.29 -0.86 4.28
C SER A 138 -35.24 -1.03 2.76
N VAL A 139 -36.38 -0.87 2.08
CA VAL A 139 -36.47 -1.02 0.62
C VAL A 139 -35.68 0.07 -0.10
N LEU A 140 -35.72 1.32 0.36
CA LEU A 140 -34.92 2.40 -0.24
C LEU A 140 -33.42 2.15 -0.10
N ARG A 141 -32.94 1.59 1.01
CA ARG A 141 -31.53 1.19 1.16
C ARG A 141 -31.16 0.07 0.20
N MET A 142 -32.03 -0.94 0.00
CA MET A 142 -31.82 -1.99 -1.01
C MET A 142 -31.81 -1.43 -2.45
N ILE A 143 -32.65 -0.43 -2.74
CA ILE A 143 -32.62 0.26 -4.03
C ILE A 143 -31.31 1.03 -4.19
N ARG A 144 -30.84 1.74 -3.16
CA ARG A 144 -29.54 2.45 -3.19
C ARG A 144 -28.35 1.52 -3.31
N GLU A 145 -28.40 0.33 -2.74
CA GLU A 145 -27.34 -0.68 -2.93
C GLU A 145 -27.21 -1.08 -4.40
N LYS A 146 -28.34 -1.24 -5.09
CA LYS A 146 -28.37 -1.58 -6.53
C LYS A 146 -28.21 -0.38 -7.46
N ASP A 147 -28.52 0.83 -6.97
CA ASP A 147 -28.49 2.07 -7.74
C ASP A 147 -27.93 3.24 -6.91
N PRO A 148 -26.65 3.19 -6.50
CA PRO A 148 -26.07 4.15 -5.57
C PRO A 148 -25.89 5.55 -6.17
N THR A 149 -25.87 5.65 -7.50
CA THR A 149 -25.57 6.89 -8.24
C THR A 149 -26.78 7.81 -8.41
N ASN A 150 -28.00 7.33 -8.13
CA ASN A 150 -29.21 8.15 -8.31
C ASN A 150 -29.51 8.98 -7.03
N PRO A 151 -29.47 10.33 -7.11
CA PRO A 151 -29.66 11.20 -5.96
C PRO A 151 -31.09 11.19 -5.40
N SER A 152 -32.10 10.86 -6.22
CA SER A 152 -33.50 10.86 -5.79
C SER A 152 -33.77 9.88 -4.65
N TRP A 153 -33.09 8.73 -4.63
CA TRP A 153 -33.22 7.75 -3.55
C TRP A 153 -32.69 8.27 -2.23
N ALA A 154 -31.58 9.00 -2.25
CA ALA A 154 -31.02 9.62 -1.05
C ALA A 154 -31.92 10.74 -0.53
N ASN A 155 -32.49 11.55 -1.43
CA ASN A 155 -33.42 12.62 -1.07
C ASN A 155 -34.72 12.09 -0.44
N ASN A 156 -35.24 10.96 -0.93
CA ASN A 156 -36.44 10.32 -0.37
C ASN A 156 -36.15 9.56 0.94
N LEU A 157 -34.95 9.01 1.10
CA LEU A 157 -34.55 8.23 2.27
C LEU A 157 -34.24 9.13 3.48
N ARG A 158 -33.58 10.28 3.26
CA ARG A 158 -33.17 11.21 4.33
C ARG A 158 -34.29 11.59 5.32
N PRO A 159 -35.45 12.11 4.90
CA PRO A 159 -36.49 12.53 5.84
C PRO A 159 -37.04 11.37 6.67
N LEU A 160 -37.16 10.17 6.07
CA LEU A 160 -37.61 8.97 6.78
C LEU A 160 -36.61 8.54 7.86
N GLU A 161 -35.31 8.61 7.56
CA GLU A 161 -34.25 8.27 8.51
C GLU A 161 -34.05 9.32 9.60
N GLU A 162 -34.27 10.60 9.29
CA GLU A 162 -34.25 11.71 10.27
C GLU A 162 -35.42 11.58 11.25
N GLU A 163 -36.62 11.26 10.75
CA GLU A 163 -37.80 11.01 11.58
C GLU A 163 -37.57 9.79 12.51
N ALA A 164 -37.06 8.69 11.97
CA ALA A 164 -36.77 7.48 12.75
C ALA A 164 -35.54 7.60 13.68
N MET A 165 -34.76 8.68 13.57
CA MET A 165 -33.49 8.84 14.31
C MET A 165 -33.72 8.91 15.81
N ALA A 166 -34.72 9.67 16.26
CA ALA A 166 -35.00 9.85 17.68
C ALA A 166 -35.29 8.51 18.38
N ASP A 167 -36.12 7.68 17.76
CA ASP A 167 -36.48 6.34 18.28
C ASP A 167 -35.28 5.38 18.24
N THR A 168 -34.48 5.43 17.17
CA THR A 168 -33.29 4.58 17.02
C THR A 168 -32.23 4.93 18.07
N VAL A 169 -32.03 6.22 18.35
CA VAL A 169 -31.12 6.70 19.40
C VAL A 169 -31.61 6.31 20.78
N ALA A 170 -32.91 6.49 21.06
CA ALA A 170 -33.49 6.07 22.34
C ALA A 170 -33.33 4.55 22.57
N ALA A 171 -33.54 3.73 21.53
CA ALA A 171 -33.30 2.29 21.60
C ALA A 171 -31.82 1.95 21.82
N ALA A 172 -30.89 2.71 21.21
CA ALA A 172 -29.45 2.53 21.41
C ALA A 172 -29.02 2.89 22.84
N GLU A 173 -29.53 4.00 23.39
CA GLU A 173 -29.28 4.40 24.78
C GLU A 173 -29.85 3.39 25.78
N GLU A 174 -31.04 2.85 25.51
CA GLU A 174 -31.63 1.78 26.30
C GLU A 174 -30.79 0.50 26.28
N ALA A 175 -30.31 0.09 25.09
CA ALA A 175 -29.43 -1.06 24.92
C ALA A 175 -28.08 -0.85 25.64
N ILE A 176 -27.53 0.37 25.64
CA ILE A 176 -26.33 0.73 26.41
C ILE A 176 -26.61 0.60 27.92
N ARG A 177 -27.75 1.13 28.40
CA ARG A 177 -28.12 1.11 29.83
C ARG A 177 -28.34 -0.30 30.35
N THR A 178 -29.04 -1.13 29.56
CA THR A 178 -29.37 -2.51 29.92
C THR A 178 -28.25 -3.50 29.59
N ARG A 179 -27.20 -3.05 28.90
CA ARG A 179 -26.12 -3.89 28.34
C ARG A 179 -26.65 -5.03 27.46
N ASP A 180 -27.71 -4.78 26.69
CA ASP A 180 -28.17 -5.71 25.66
C ASP A 180 -27.28 -5.61 24.42
N LEU A 181 -26.21 -6.40 24.43
CA LEU A 181 -25.19 -6.41 23.37
C LEU A 181 -25.74 -6.87 22.02
N THR A 182 -26.80 -7.69 22.00
CA THR A 182 -27.40 -8.21 20.76
C THR A 182 -28.12 -7.07 20.04
N SER A 183 -28.98 -6.36 20.78
CA SER A 183 -29.68 -5.17 20.27
C SER A 183 -28.69 -4.05 19.93
N LEU A 184 -27.68 -3.84 20.77
CA LEU A 184 -26.63 -2.83 20.56
C LEU A 184 -25.86 -3.05 19.25
N LYS A 185 -25.51 -4.29 18.93
CA LYS A 185 -24.81 -4.61 17.67
C LYS A 185 -25.69 -4.36 16.46
N ALA A 186 -26.95 -4.82 16.49
CA ALA A 186 -27.90 -4.59 15.40
C ALA A 186 -28.14 -3.09 15.16
N LEU A 187 -28.28 -2.30 16.22
CA LEU A 187 -28.44 -0.85 16.14
C LEU A 187 -27.16 -0.16 15.66
N TYR A 188 -25.98 -0.64 16.05
CA TYR A 188 -24.72 -0.10 15.59
C TYR A 188 -24.54 -0.33 14.09
N ASP A 189 -24.85 -1.54 13.60
CA ASP A 189 -24.81 -1.89 12.19
C ASP A 189 -25.82 -1.05 11.37
N ASP A 190 -27.01 -0.78 11.93
CA ASP A 190 -28.00 0.10 11.30
C ASP A 190 -27.56 1.57 11.24
N LEU A 191 -27.04 2.11 12.34
CA LEU A 191 -26.57 3.51 12.42
C LEU A 191 -25.28 3.76 11.63
N THR A 192 -24.49 2.71 11.37
CA THR A 192 -23.24 2.77 10.59
C THR A 192 -23.37 2.21 9.18
N SER A 193 -24.59 1.87 8.73
CA SER A 193 -24.84 1.35 7.40
C SER A 193 -24.31 2.30 6.31
N PRO A 194 -23.56 1.83 5.31
CA PRO A 194 -23.03 2.66 4.23
C PRO A 194 -24.13 3.27 3.34
N TYR A 195 -25.34 2.72 3.41
CA TYR A 195 -26.51 3.17 2.63
C TYR A 195 -27.47 4.05 3.45
N ARG A 196 -27.12 4.43 4.68
CA ARG A 196 -27.80 5.50 5.42
C ARG A 196 -27.44 6.86 4.82
N VAL A 197 -28.35 7.82 4.87
CA VAL A 197 -28.14 9.22 4.42
C VAL A 197 -28.09 10.15 5.62
N ALA A 198 -29.01 9.97 6.58
CA ALA A 198 -29.05 10.80 7.77
C ALA A 198 -27.85 10.49 8.67
N THR A 199 -27.06 11.51 9.01
CA THR A 199 -25.87 11.35 9.85
C THR A 199 -26.27 10.92 11.25
N ALA A 200 -25.78 9.76 11.69
CA ALA A 200 -26.01 9.27 13.05
C ALA A 200 -25.23 10.14 14.07
N PRO A 201 -25.78 10.37 15.29
CA PRO A 201 -25.09 11.12 16.32
C PRO A 201 -23.78 10.44 16.77
N GLU A 202 -22.66 11.15 16.63
CA GLU A 202 -21.32 10.64 16.95
C GLU A 202 -21.15 10.24 18.41
N ASP A 203 -21.79 10.95 19.34
CA ASP A 203 -21.71 10.63 20.77
C ASP A 203 -22.32 9.26 21.09
N VAL A 204 -23.45 8.93 20.46
CA VAL A 204 -24.13 7.64 20.60
C VAL A 204 -23.25 6.54 19.99
N LEU A 205 -22.78 6.73 18.75
CA LEU A 205 -21.89 5.79 18.08
C LEU A 205 -20.60 5.52 18.86
N ARG A 206 -19.99 6.57 19.44
CA ARG A 206 -18.79 6.45 20.27
C ARG A 206 -19.06 5.63 21.52
N ASN A 207 -20.20 5.81 22.17
CA ASN A 207 -20.57 5.06 23.37
C ASN A 207 -20.89 3.58 23.04
N MET A 208 -21.62 3.33 21.95
CA MET A 208 -21.87 1.98 21.45
C MET A 208 -20.56 1.26 21.11
N ARG A 209 -19.66 1.94 20.38
CA ARG A 209 -18.35 1.40 19.99
C ARG A 209 -17.50 1.06 21.21
N LYS A 210 -17.46 1.93 22.23
CA LYS A 210 -16.73 1.66 23.48
C LYS A 210 -17.26 0.40 24.16
N LEU A 211 -18.57 0.24 24.26
CA LEU A 211 -19.18 -0.90 24.95
C LEU A 211 -19.00 -2.21 24.16
N LEU A 212 -19.22 -2.19 22.84
CA LEU A 212 -18.98 -3.34 21.96
C LEU A 212 -17.49 -3.74 21.92
N MET A 213 -16.58 -2.77 21.89
CA MET A 213 -15.14 -3.03 21.95
C MET A 213 -14.71 -3.58 23.31
N HIS A 214 -15.27 -3.07 24.40
CA HIS A 214 -14.97 -3.56 25.74
C HIS A 214 -15.43 -5.01 25.92
N ASP A 215 -16.65 -5.35 25.49
CA ASP A 215 -17.18 -6.71 25.56
C ASP A 215 -16.40 -7.68 24.66
N ARG A 216 -16.10 -7.28 23.42
CA ARG A 216 -15.25 -8.06 22.52
C ARG A 216 -13.85 -8.27 23.13
N ALA A 217 -13.26 -7.24 23.71
CA ALA A 217 -11.98 -7.38 24.40
C ALA A 217 -12.04 -8.33 25.59
N GLU A 218 -13.13 -8.30 26.39
CA GLU A 218 -13.32 -9.22 27.50
C GLU A 218 -13.52 -10.68 27.04
N ALA A 219 -14.30 -10.88 25.98
CA ALA A 219 -14.50 -12.18 25.35
C ALA A 219 -13.18 -12.75 24.78
N LEU A 220 -12.42 -11.95 24.04
CA LEU A 220 -11.12 -12.34 23.51
C LEU A 220 -10.09 -12.56 24.63
N CYS A 221 -10.15 -11.82 25.74
CA CYS A 221 -9.33 -12.10 26.93
C CYS A 221 -9.63 -13.50 27.50
N LYS A 222 -10.92 -13.86 27.64
CA LYS A 222 -11.34 -15.19 28.13
C LYS A 222 -10.89 -16.30 27.17
N GLU A 223 -11.06 -16.08 25.87
CA GLU A 223 -10.56 -16.99 24.84
C GLU A 223 -9.03 -17.12 24.88
N GLY A 224 -8.32 -16.01 25.04
CA GLY A 224 -6.87 -15.99 25.22
C GLY A 224 -6.40 -16.77 26.44
N VAL A 225 -7.09 -16.67 27.57
CA VAL A 225 -6.75 -17.50 28.75
C VAL A 225 -6.94 -18.99 28.45
N ALA A 226 -8.01 -19.38 27.76
CA ALA A 226 -8.27 -20.77 27.39
C ALA A 226 -7.24 -21.31 26.38
N ILE A 227 -6.89 -20.51 25.37
CA ILE A 227 -5.86 -20.84 24.39
C ILE A 227 -4.49 -20.98 25.07
N LEU A 228 -4.13 -20.06 25.97
CA LEU A 228 -2.87 -20.12 26.70
C LEU A 228 -2.77 -21.39 27.55
N GLN A 229 -3.84 -21.79 28.24
CA GLN A 229 -3.89 -23.04 29.00
C GLN A 229 -3.70 -24.27 28.11
N ARG A 230 -4.38 -24.32 26.95
CA ARG A 230 -4.20 -25.41 25.98
C ARG A 230 -2.79 -25.43 25.41
N LEU A 231 -2.20 -24.26 25.14
CA LEU A 231 -0.86 -24.15 24.60
C LEU A 231 0.20 -24.61 25.62
N GLN A 232 0.03 -24.24 26.90
CA GLN A 232 0.86 -24.74 28.01
C GLN A 232 0.71 -26.26 28.20
N SER A 233 -0.50 -26.79 28.12
CA SER A 233 -0.75 -28.24 28.22
C SER A 233 -0.11 -29.00 27.06
N ALA A 234 -0.29 -28.53 25.83
CA ALA A 234 0.28 -29.16 24.64
C ALA A 234 1.82 -29.14 24.66
N LEU A 235 2.42 -28.05 25.16
CA LEU A 235 3.86 -27.95 25.41
C LEU A 235 4.35 -28.93 26.49
N ALA A 236 3.63 -29.03 27.61
CA ALA A 236 4.02 -29.90 28.71
C ALA A 236 3.93 -31.39 28.35
N ASN A 237 2.97 -31.76 27.50
CA ASN A 237 2.71 -33.15 27.11
C ASN A 237 3.37 -33.56 25.77
N ASP A 238 4.06 -32.65 25.07
CA ASP A 238 4.66 -32.86 23.75
C ASP A 238 3.63 -33.33 22.68
N GLU A 239 2.42 -32.77 22.73
CA GLU A 239 1.31 -33.10 21.82
C GLU A 239 1.42 -32.30 20.50
N ALA A 240 2.26 -32.78 19.58
CA ALA A 240 2.63 -32.07 18.35
C ALA A 240 1.46 -31.55 17.49
N GLU A 241 0.40 -32.35 17.31
CA GLU A 241 -0.76 -31.97 16.48
C GLU A 241 -1.59 -30.87 17.14
N GLU A 242 -1.90 -31.03 18.43
CA GLU A 242 -2.64 -30.05 19.21
C GLU A 242 -1.82 -28.76 19.37
N LEU A 243 -0.50 -28.86 19.57
CA LEU A 243 0.39 -27.72 19.66
C LEU A 243 0.35 -26.87 18.37
N ALA A 244 0.32 -27.49 17.20
CA ALA A 244 0.20 -26.79 15.92
C ALA A 244 -1.14 -26.05 15.78
N VAL A 245 -2.26 -26.72 16.14
CA VAL A 245 -3.60 -26.13 16.07
C VAL A 245 -3.74 -24.95 17.04
N VAL A 246 -3.31 -25.12 18.29
CA VAL A 246 -3.48 -24.10 19.33
C VAL A 246 -2.52 -22.93 19.10
N THR A 247 -1.31 -23.17 18.55
CA THR A 247 -0.38 -22.09 18.14
C THR A 247 -0.99 -21.22 17.04
N ALA A 248 -1.57 -21.83 16.00
CA ALA A 248 -2.25 -21.08 14.94
C ALA A 248 -3.46 -20.28 15.47
N ALA A 249 -4.23 -20.87 16.40
CA ALA A 249 -5.34 -20.17 17.06
C ALA A 249 -4.85 -18.99 17.91
N ALA A 250 -3.74 -19.14 18.62
CA ALA A 250 -3.12 -18.07 19.40
C ALA A 250 -2.60 -16.94 18.50
N GLU A 251 -1.95 -17.25 17.38
CA GLU A 251 -1.47 -16.24 16.42
C GLU A 251 -2.63 -15.46 15.78
N LYS A 252 -3.71 -16.16 15.44
CA LYS A 252 -4.92 -15.52 14.91
C LYS A 252 -5.57 -14.59 15.94
N LEU A 253 -5.64 -15.01 17.20
CA LEU A 253 -6.19 -14.18 18.28
C LEU A 253 -5.32 -12.95 18.56
N ALA A 254 -3.99 -13.11 18.52
CA ALA A 254 -3.03 -12.02 18.70
C ALA A 254 -3.08 -10.96 17.58
N ALA A 255 -3.62 -11.30 16.41
CA ALA A 255 -3.80 -10.40 15.28
C ALA A 255 -5.14 -9.63 15.30
N ASP A 256 -6.06 -9.91 16.24
CA ASP A 256 -7.33 -9.18 16.38
C ASP A 256 -7.11 -7.89 17.18
N ASP A 257 -7.38 -6.72 16.56
CA ASP A 257 -7.21 -5.40 17.17
C ASP A 257 -8.04 -5.21 18.47
N ALA A 258 -9.08 -6.01 18.68
CA ALA A 258 -9.87 -5.98 19.91
C ALA A 258 -9.26 -6.82 21.06
N PHE A 259 -8.17 -7.58 20.82
CA PHE A 259 -7.45 -8.32 21.86
C PHE A 259 -6.48 -7.39 22.62
N LEU A 260 -7.06 -6.43 23.34
CA LEU A 260 -6.32 -5.32 23.96
C LEU A 260 -5.44 -5.72 25.16
N ARG A 261 -5.73 -6.86 25.81
CA ARG A 261 -5.02 -7.31 27.02
C ARG A 261 -4.65 -8.78 26.90
N MET A 262 -3.39 -9.02 26.61
CA MET A 262 -2.84 -10.38 26.57
C MET A 262 -2.73 -10.96 27.99
N PRO A 263 -3.03 -12.26 28.19
CA PRO A 263 -2.75 -12.96 29.43
C PRO A 263 -1.24 -12.93 29.76
N GLU A 264 -0.89 -13.02 31.04
CA GLU A 264 0.52 -13.12 31.45
C GLU A 264 1.20 -14.35 30.81
N ASN A 265 2.44 -14.18 30.38
CA ASN A 265 3.24 -15.22 29.69
C ASN A 265 2.72 -15.63 28.30
N TRP A 266 1.81 -14.88 27.69
CA TRP A 266 1.31 -15.16 26.34
C TRP A 266 2.45 -15.27 25.30
N GLU A 267 3.27 -14.24 25.16
CA GLU A 267 4.35 -14.19 24.17
C GLU A 267 5.44 -15.23 24.43
N THR A 268 5.82 -15.42 25.70
CA THR A 268 6.86 -16.37 26.08
C THR A 268 6.43 -17.81 25.81
N THR A 269 5.17 -18.15 26.12
CA THR A 269 4.65 -19.50 25.86
C THR A 269 4.44 -19.74 24.36
N LEU A 270 3.97 -18.72 23.62
CA LEU A 270 3.83 -18.79 22.15
C LEU A 270 5.17 -18.96 21.44
N ALA A 271 6.22 -18.27 21.89
CA ALA A 271 7.58 -18.45 21.38
C ALA A 271 8.10 -19.88 21.65
N ALA A 272 7.89 -20.41 22.85
CA ALA A 272 8.28 -21.78 23.18
C ALA A 272 7.54 -22.82 22.31
N ALA A 273 6.26 -22.59 22.00
CA ALA A 273 5.48 -23.43 21.09
C ALA A 273 6.05 -23.43 19.66
N ARG A 274 6.44 -22.27 19.13
CA ARG A 274 7.08 -22.14 17.82
C ARG A 274 8.41 -22.89 17.77
N ASP A 275 9.25 -22.73 18.78
CA ASP A 275 10.55 -23.42 18.86
C ASP A 275 10.38 -24.93 18.91
N MET A 276 9.39 -25.42 19.66
CA MET A 276 9.09 -26.84 19.75
C MET A 276 8.55 -27.41 18.43
N LEU A 277 7.64 -26.70 17.75
CA LEU A 277 7.14 -27.09 16.43
C LEU A 277 8.26 -27.11 15.38
N ALA A 278 9.18 -26.14 15.41
CA ALA A 278 10.36 -26.14 14.55
C ALA A 278 11.28 -27.34 14.85
N ALA A 279 11.46 -27.69 16.12
CA ALA A 279 12.24 -28.87 16.52
C ALA A 279 11.56 -30.18 16.09
N ILE A 280 10.23 -30.27 16.19
CA ILE A 280 9.44 -31.43 15.72
C ILE A 280 9.53 -31.56 14.21
N ALA A 281 9.38 -30.46 13.45
CA ALA A 281 9.51 -30.45 12.00
C ALA A 281 10.88 -30.98 11.57
N LYS A 282 11.96 -30.50 12.21
CA LYS A 282 13.33 -30.97 11.97
C LYS A 282 13.53 -32.44 12.33
N ARG A 283 12.88 -32.95 13.38
CA ARG A 283 12.90 -34.39 13.73
C ARG A 283 12.16 -35.22 12.68
N ASN A 284 11.03 -34.74 12.17
CA ASN A 284 10.23 -35.44 11.16
C ASN A 284 10.93 -35.45 9.80
N GLU A 285 11.58 -34.35 9.41
CA GLU A 285 12.43 -34.27 8.22
C GLU A 285 13.55 -35.32 8.27
N LYS A 286 14.28 -35.40 9.39
CA LYS A 286 15.30 -36.45 9.60
C LYS A 286 14.74 -37.87 9.54
N LYS A 287 13.53 -38.11 10.07
CA LYS A 287 12.86 -39.42 9.96
C LYS A 287 12.46 -39.75 8.52
N ALA A 288 12.00 -38.76 7.76
CA ALA A 288 11.63 -38.93 6.35
C ALA A 288 12.85 -39.21 5.47
N GLU A 289 13.95 -38.47 5.64
CA GLU A 289 15.22 -38.72 4.96
C GLU A 289 15.78 -40.12 5.28
N PHE A 290 15.72 -40.55 6.55
CA PHE A 290 16.10 -41.91 6.94
C PHE A 290 15.19 -42.97 6.31
N GLY A 291 13.88 -42.74 6.29
CA GLY A 291 12.92 -43.63 5.63
C GLY A 291 13.18 -43.77 4.13
N GLN A 292 13.55 -42.69 3.45
CA GLN A 292 13.92 -42.69 2.04
C GLN A 292 15.23 -43.44 1.79
N ALA A 293 16.27 -43.21 2.61
CA ALA A 293 17.53 -43.94 2.53
C ALA A 293 17.34 -45.44 2.81
N LEU A 294 16.42 -45.81 3.71
CA LEU A 294 16.05 -47.20 3.97
C LEU A 294 15.39 -47.87 2.75
N ALA A 295 14.45 -47.17 2.10
CA ALA A 295 13.76 -47.65 0.91
C ALA A 295 14.72 -47.81 -0.28
N GLU A 296 15.63 -46.85 -0.48
CA GLU A 296 16.66 -46.94 -1.54
C GLU A 296 17.57 -48.16 -1.35
N LEU A 297 18.04 -48.43 -0.13
CA LEU A 297 18.86 -49.62 0.12
C LEU A 297 18.07 -50.92 -0.12
N GLN A 298 16.80 -50.96 0.28
CA GLN A 298 15.91 -52.10 0.04
C GLN A 298 15.74 -52.36 -1.47
N ASP A 299 15.50 -51.32 -2.27
CA ASP A 299 15.36 -51.43 -3.72
C ASP A 299 16.67 -51.86 -4.40
N GLN A 300 17.81 -51.33 -3.95
CA GLN A 300 19.12 -51.69 -4.50
C GLN A 300 19.53 -53.14 -4.16
N LEU A 301 19.18 -53.62 -2.97
CA LEU A 301 19.34 -55.02 -2.57
C LEU A 301 18.42 -55.95 -3.37
N ALA A 302 17.16 -55.58 -3.56
CA ALA A 302 16.21 -56.33 -4.38
C ALA A 302 16.66 -56.42 -5.84
N ALA A 303 17.28 -55.36 -6.37
CA ALA A 303 17.83 -55.31 -7.72
C ALA A 303 19.16 -56.07 -7.90
N ASN A 304 19.80 -56.53 -6.82
CA ASN A 304 21.09 -57.25 -6.81
C ASN A 304 22.22 -56.50 -7.57
N LYS A 305 22.26 -55.16 -7.46
CA LYS A 305 23.19 -54.27 -8.19
C LYS A 305 24.39 -53.81 -7.38
N LEU A 306 24.46 -54.12 -6.09
CA LEU A 306 25.49 -53.62 -5.19
C LEU A 306 26.72 -54.54 -5.15
N SER A 307 27.90 -53.94 -5.24
CA SER A 307 29.17 -54.62 -4.94
C SER A 307 29.33 -54.79 -3.41
N GLU A 308 30.18 -55.73 -2.95
CA GLU A 308 30.41 -55.95 -1.51
C GLU A 308 30.87 -54.67 -0.79
N LEU A 309 31.70 -53.86 -1.45
CA LEU A 309 32.24 -52.61 -0.91
C LEU A 309 31.18 -51.51 -0.86
N SER A 310 30.35 -51.40 -1.90
CA SER A 310 29.22 -50.47 -1.95
C SER A 310 28.15 -50.80 -0.92
N LEU A 311 27.85 -52.09 -0.73
CA LEU A 311 26.85 -52.54 0.25
C LEU A 311 27.30 -52.26 1.69
N ARG A 312 28.60 -52.45 2.00
CA ARG A 312 29.15 -52.08 3.32
C ARG A 312 29.12 -50.58 3.56
N HIS A 313 29.44 -49.78 2.55
CA HIS A 313 29.43 -48.32 2.65
C HIS A 313 28.02 -47.77 2.90
N GLU A 314 27.02 -48.23 2.14
CA GLU A 314 25.61 -47.85 2.34
C GLU A 314 25.05 -48.33 3.70
N TRP A 315 25.47 -49.51 4.14
CA TRP A 315 25.11 -50.03 5.47
C TRP A 315 25.74 -49.23 6.63
N GLU A 316 27.00 -48.83 6.49
CA GLU A 316 27.67 -47.94 7.46
C GLU A 316 27.05 -46.55 7.48
N ARG A 317 26.69 -46.00 6.30
CA ARG A 317 25.99 -44.71 6.18
C ARG A 317 24.66 -44.73 6.90
N LEU A 318 23.85 -45.79 6.75
CA LEU A 318 22.57 -45.94 7.48
C LEU A 318 22.76 -46.20 8.98
N SER A 319 23.80 -46.96 9.35
CA SER A 319 24.09 -47.26 10.76
C SER A 319 24.56 -46.01 11.55
N ALA A 320 25.07 -44.99 10.86
CA ALA A 320 25.49 -43.72 11.46
C ALA A 320 24.33 -42.82 11.93
N TRP A 321 23.08 -43.10 11.54
CA TRP A 321 21.92 -42.25 11.89
C TRP A 321 21.39 -42.50 13.31
N GLU A 322 21.98 -43.42 14.08
CA GLU A 322 21.58 -43.80 15.45
C GLU A 322 20.08 -44.17 15.62
N MET A 323 19.40 -44.49 14.51
CA MET A 323 17.99 -44.90 14.48
C MET A 323 17.86 -46.41 14.25
N PRO A 324 16.82 -47.06 14.80
CA PRO A 324 16.66 -48.51 14.72
C PRO A 324 16.35 -48.95 13.29
N VAL A 325 17.28 -49.67 12.66
CA VAL A 325 17.08 -50.31 11.36
C VAL A 325 16.25 -51.59 11.54
N PRO A 326 15.20 -51.83 10.73
CA PRO A 326 14.40 -53.06 10.80
C PRO A 326 15.25 -54.33 10.73
N GLU A 327 15.02 -55.27 11.65
CA GLU A 327 15.83 -56.50 11.75
C GLU A 327 15.82 -57.36 10.48
N ILE A 328 14.72 -57.31 9.72
CA ILE A 328 14.59 -58.01 8.43
C ILE A 328 15.63 -57.51 7.42
N LEU A 329 15.78 -56.18 7.31
CA LEU A 329 16.76 -55.57 6.41
C LEU A 329 18.19 -55.86 6.88
N ARG A 330 18.43 -55.76 8.19
CA ARG A 330 19.73 -56.12 8.80
C ARG A 330 20.12 -57.56 8.48
N LYS A 331 19.19 -58.50 8.61
CA LYS A 331 19.41 -59.91 8.30
C LYS A 331 19.71 -60.11 6.81
N GLN A 332 18.94 -59.47 5.92
CA GLN A 332 19.15 -59.52 4.48
C GLN A 332 20.53 -58.99 4.05
N VAL A 333 21.00 -57.88 4.63
CA VAL A 333 22.34 -57.32 4.37
C VAL A 333 23.45 -58.26 4.85
N MET A 334 23.30 -58.84 6.03
CA MET A 334 24.31 -59.76 6.58
C MET A 334 24.38 -61.08 5.80
N GLU A 335 23.24 -61.63 5.39
CA GLU A 335 23.17 -62.85 4.57
C GLU A 335 23.78 -62.63 3.18
N THR A 336 23.48 -61.50 2.53
CA THR A 336 24.06 -61.15 1.21
C THR A 336 25.57 -60.93 1.28
N LEU A 337 26.10 -60.28 2.32
CA LEU A 337 27.55 -60.15 2.54
C LEU A 337 28.23 -61.51 2.79
N ALA A 338 27.61 -62.41 3.56
CA ALA A 338 28.15 -63.74 3.83
C ALA A 338 28.19 -64.63 2.57
N ASP A 339 27.15 -64.58 1.74
CA ASP A 339 27.09 -65.31 0.46
C ASP A 339 28.16 -64.86 -0.54
N MET A 340 28.47 -63.55 -0.56
CA MET A 340 29.56 -62.99 -1.37
C MET A 340 30.94 -63.51 -0.91
N GLN A 341 31.16 -63.67 0.40
CA GLN A 341 32.42 -64.18 0.97
C GLN A 341 32.66 -65.68 0.68
N VAL A 342 31.62 -66.52 0.76
CA VAL A 342 31.75 -67.97 0.52
C VAL A 342 32.07 -68.29 -0.95
N LYS A 343 31.57 -67.49 -1.90
CA LYS A 343 31.89 -67.64 -3.34
C LYS A 343 33.37 -67.38 -3.65
N ARG A 344 34.07 -66.59 -2.83
CA ARG A 344 35.52 -66.32 -2.96
C ARG A 344 36.38 -67.52 -2.56
N LEU A 345 36.07 -68.18 -1.44
CA LEU A 345 36.87 -69.27 -0.88
C LEU A 345 36.78 -70.60 -1.66
N ARG A 346 35.70 -70.82 -2.44
CA ARG A 346 35.55 -72.02 -3.27
C ARG A 346 36.37 -71.99 -4.56
N ARG A 347 36.90 -70.83 -4.97
CA ARG A 347 37.68 -70.66 -6.20
C ARG A 347 39.14 -71.10 -6.06
N GLU A 348 39.65 -71.28 -4.84
CA GLU A 348 41.09 -71.51 -4.56
C GLU A 348 41.49 -72.98 -4.24
N ARG A 349 40.57 -73.95 -4.18
CA ARG A 349 40.84 -75.31 -3.64
C ARG A 349 40.91 -76.50 -4.64
N ARG A 350 41.22 -76.32 -5.93
CA ARG A 350 41.17 -77.42 -6.94
C ARG A 350 42.51 -78.03 -7.42
N VAL A 351 43.65 -77.94 -6.72
CA VAL A 351 44.97 -78.29 -7.34
C VAL A 351 45.81 -79.44 -6.72
N THR A 352 45.45 -80.11 -5.62
CA THR A 352 46.41 -81.04 -4.93
C THR A 352 45.90 -82.45 -4.60
N ALA A 353 46.23 -83.46 -5.42
CA ALA A 353 46.18 -84.90 -5.05
C ALA A 353 47.02 -85.78 -6.01
N ALA A 354 48.25 -86.23 -5.64
CA ALA A 354 48.99 -87.26 -6.43
C ALA A 354 50.22 -88.02 -5.84
N ILE A 355 50.73 -87.86 -4.60
CA ILE A 355 52.09 -88.39 -4.25
C ILE A 355 52.12 -89.24 -2.97
N VAL A 356 51.65 -90.50 -3.00
CA VAL A 356 51.80 -91.43 -1.85
C VAL A 356 52.32 -92.84 -2.18
N ILE A 357 52.31 -93.33 -3.43
CA ILE A 357 52.55 -94.78 -3.68
C ILE A 357 54.02 -95.09 -4.10
N GLY A 358 54.89 -94.09 -4.06
CA GLY A 358 56.27 -94.08 -4.56
C GLY A 358 57.37 -94.71 -3.69
N VAL A 359 57.15 -95.92 -3.18
CA VAL A 359 58.21 -96.93 -3.27
C VAL A 359 59.44 -96.69 -2.36
N LEU A 360 59.27 -96.58 -1.05
CA LEU A 360 59.29 -97.71 -0.10
C LEU A 360 59.73 -99.15 -0.57
N ILE A 361 60.22 -99.37 -1.80
CA ILE A 361 60.64 -100.70 -2.30
C ILE A 361 62.16 -100.79 -2.49
N VAL A 362 62.92 -99.70 -2.57
CA VAL A 362 64.35 -99.79 -2.99
C VAL A 362 65.36 -99.71 -1.85
N LEU A 363 64.93 -99.36 -0.63
CA LEU A 363 65.79 -99.46 0.57
C LEU A 363 66.00 -100.90 1.06
N GLY A 364 65.26 -101.85 0.52
CA GLY A 364 65.34 -103.22 0.96
C GLY A 364 66.17 -104.04 0.00
N LEU A 365 67.29 -104.52 0.52
CA LEU A 365 67.75 -105.85 0.19
C LEU A 365 68.50 -105.91 -1.15
N LEU A 366 69.79 -105.69 -1.14
CA LEU A 366 70.73 -106.53 -0.40
C LEU A 366 71.69 -106.99 -1.47
N GLY A 367 72.93 -106.70 -1.19
CA GLY A 367 73.70 -107.83 -0.74
C GLY A 367 74.57 -108.33 -1.86
N ALA A 368 75.80 -107.84 -1.79
CA ALA A 368 76.89 -108.71 -1.36
C ALA A 368 77.26 -109.87 -2.29
N PHE A 369 76.57 -110.07 -3.40
CA PHE A 369 76.81 -111.16 -4.31
C PHE A 369 77.72 -110.72 -5.45
N LEU A 370 79.01 -110.66 -5.14
CA LEU A 370 80.10 -110.84 -6.12
C LEU A 370 80.47 -109.54 -6.85
N HIS A 371 81.17 -108.61 -6.22
CA HIS A 371 82.59 -108.71 -5.86
C HIS A 371 83.53 -109.22 -6.98
N PHE A 372 83.08 -109.95 -8.01
CA PHE A 372 83.97 -110.55 -9.01
C PHE A 372 84.10 -109.76 -10.33
N ARG A 373 83.34 -108.68 -10.53
CA ARG A 373 83.48 -107.77 -11.70
C ARG A 373 84.24 -106.47 -11.40
N ILE A 374 84.73 -106.33 -10.18
CA ILE A 374 85.95 -105.56 -9.85
C ILE A 374 87.07 -106.26 -10.63
N VAL A 375 87.57 -105.78 -11.76
CA VAL A 375 88.62 -104.74 -11.80
C VAL A 375 88.46 -103.80 -13.00
N GLN A 376 87.64 -104.12 -14.02
CA GLN A 376 87.49 -103.24 -15.19
C GLN A 376 86.42 -102.13 -15.04
N ARG A 377 85.42 -102.27 -14.16
CA ARG A 377 84.39 -101.22 -13.93
C ARG A 377 84.85 -100.07 -13.02
N ARG A 378 85.99 -100.19 -12.32
CA ARG A 378 86.44 -99.20 -11.31
C ARG A 378 86.73 -97.80 -11.90
N ARG A 379 87.12 -97.71 -13.18
CA ARG A 379 87.38 -96.42 -13.85
C ARG A 379 86.11 -95.72 -14.35
N ALA A 380 85.04 -96.46 -14.65
CA ALA A 380 83.79 -95.86 -15.13
C ALA A 380 82.95 -95.26 -13.99
N ALA A 381 82.90 -95.92 -12.82
CA ALA A 381 82.10 -95.47 -11.68
C ALA A 381 82.62 -94.17 -11.03
N ILE A 382 83.93 -93.96 -11.01
CA ILE A 382 84.54 -92.73 -10.50
C ILE A 382 84.12 -91.53 -11.37
N PHE A 383 84.08 -91.71 -12.70
CA PHE A 383 83.67 -90.64 -13.61
C PHE A 383 82.17 -90.32 -13.49
N THR A 384 81.31 -91.32 -13.35
CA THR A 384 79.87 -91.11 -13.18
C THR A 384 79.51 -90.39 -11.87
N GLU A 385 80.26 -90.60 -10.79
CA GLU A 385 80.05 -89.87 -9.53
C GLU A 385 80.51 -88.40 -9.65
N MET A 386 81.62 -88.14 -10.36
CA MET A 386 82.02 -86.77 -10.73
C MET A 386 80.93 -86.10 -11.58
N GLU A 387 80.32 -86.83 -12.52
CA GLU A 387 79.21 -86.36 -13.37
C GLU A 387 77.93 -86.07 -12.61
N ARG A 388 77.60 -86.91 -11.62
CA ARG A 388 76.49 -86.69 -10.70
C ARG A 388 76.68 -85.38 -9.92
N MET A 389 77.84 -85.18 -9.27
CA MET A 389 78.10 -83.98 -8.47
C MET A 389 78.15 -82.70 -9.32
N HIS A 390 78.57 -82.78 -10.59
CA HIS A 390 78.55 -81.63 -11.51
C HIS A 390 77.13 -81.29 -11.96
N SER A 391 76.32 -82.30 -12.28
CA SER A 391 74.91 -82.13 -12.68
C SER A 391 73.99 -81.69 -11.55
N SER A 392 74.33 -81.98 -10.28
CA SER A 392 73.62 -81.51 -9.10
C SER A 392 74.11 -80.15 -8.57
N ALA A 393 74.97 -79.44 -9.33
CA ALA A 393 75.57 -78.15 -8.97
C ALA A 393 76.33 -78.12 -7.62
N GLN A 394 76.79 -79.29 -7.14
CA GLN A 394 77.56 -79.43 -5.90
C GLN A 394 79.06 -79.23 -6.17
N TYR A 395 79.40 -78.08 -6.76
CA TYR A 395 80.74 -77.81 -7.30
C TYR A 395 81.84 -77.83 -6.25
N GLU A 396 81.58 -77.36 -5.03
CA GLU A 396 82.57 -77.37 -3.94
C GLU A 396 82.85 -78.80 -3.41
N GLN A 397 81.83 -79.66 -3.42
CA GLN A 397 81.98 -81.08 -3.05
C GLN A 397 82.69 -81.86 -4.15
N LEU A 398 82.40 -81.53 -5.43
CA LEU A 398 83.09 -82.09 -6.59
C LEU A 398 84.58 -81.72 -6.60
N ASP A 399 84.96 -80.48 -6.23
CA ASP A 399 86.36 -80.05 -6.16
C ASP A 399 87.17 -80.85 -5.14
N LYS A 400 86.65 -80.95 -3.90
CA LYS A 400 87.26 -81.76 -2.82
C LYS A 400 87.32 -83.25 -3.19
N TYR A 401 86.32 -83.76 -3.90
CA TYR A 401 86.27 -85.15 -4.36
C TYR A 401 87.29 -85.43 -5.47
N MET A 402 87.48 -84.49 -6.41
CA MET A 402 88.50 -84.58 -7.44
C MET A 402 89.92 -84.51 -6.84
N GLU A 403 90.16 -83.60 -5.90
CA GLU A 403 91.45 -83.46 -5.21
C GLU A 403 91.83 -84.75 -4.45
N HIS A 404 90.87 -85.35 -3.74
CA HIS A 404 91.04 -86.63 -3.05
C HIS A 404 91.39 -87.78 -4.01
N ILE A 405 90.74 -87.86 -5.17
CA ILE A 405 91.01 -88.91 -6.18
C ILE A 405 92.35 -88.69 -6.87
N GLY A 406 92.78 -87.43 -7.05
CA GLY A 406 94.11 -87.11 -7.59
C GLY A 406 95.27 -87.60 -6.72
N HIS A 407 95.07 -87.71 -5.41
CA HIS A 407 96.04 -88.32 -4.52
C HIS A 407 96.09 -89.86 -4.59
N ILE A 408 95.01 -90.51 -5.06
CA ILE A 408 94.84 -91.98 -5.01
C ILE A 408 95.17 -92.66 -6.35
N ASP A 409 94.79 -92.07 -7.49
CA ASP A 409 95.13 -92.58 -8.84
C ASP A 409 95.53 -91.43 -9.79
N PRO A 410 96.81 -91.01 -9.79
CA PRO A 410 97.29 -89.89 -10.59
C PRO A 410 97.12 -90.07 -12.10
N ASN A 411 97.14 -91.32 -12.58
CA ASN A 411 97.00 -91.64 -14.00
C ASN A 411 95.55 -91.51 -14.48
N PHE A 412 94.56 -91.64 -13.59
CA PHE A 412 93.14 -91.42 -13.91
C PHE A 412 92.80 -89.94 -14.10
N MET A 413 93.42 -89.04 -13.32
CA MET A 413 93.27 -87.58 -13.46
C MET A 413 93.81 -87.03 -14.80
N GLN A 414 94.73 -87.75 -15.43
CA GLN A 414 95.27 -87.39 -16.75
C GLN A 414 94.42 -87.93 -17.91
N SER A 415 93.31 -88.61 -17.63
CA SER A 415 92.41 -89.08 -18.69
C SER A 415 91.69 -87.90 -19.39
N PRO A 416 91.43 -87.98 -20.70
CA PRO A 416 90.80 -86.89 -21.46
C PRO A 416 89.42 -86.46 -20.91
N GLN A 417 88.67 -87.41 -20.35
CA GLN A 417 87.32 -87.18 -19.82
C GLN A 417 87.36 -86.40 -18.50
N VAL A 418 88.28 -86.73 -17.58
CA VAL A 418 88.42 -86.05 -16.27
C VAL A 418 88.99 -84.63 -16.41
N ARG A 419 89.89 -84.37 -17.37
CA ARG A 419 90.41 -83.01 -17.64
C ARG A 419 89.32 -82.04 -18.09
N THR A 420 88.42 -82.48 -18.96
CA THR A 420 87.31 -81.67 -19.45
C THR A 420 86.36 -81.30 -18.30
N MET A 421 86.12 -82.25 -17.40
CA MET A 421 85.31 -82.04 -16.19
C MET A 421 85.93 -81.05 -15.21
N HIS A 422 87.25 -81.12 -15.00
CA HIS A 422 87.97 -80.18 -14.15
C HIS A 422 87.93 -78.74 -14.69
N GLN A 423 88.04 -78.57 -16.01
CA GLN A 423 87.91 -77.26 -16.65
C GLN A 423 86.50 -76.68 -16.52
N ASN A 424 85.46 -77.50 -16.70
CA ASN A 424 84.07 -77.08 -16.52
C ASN A 424 83.76 -76.71 -15.05
N LEU A 425 84.35 -77.43 -14.08
CA LEU A 425 84.23 -77.11 -12.67
C LEU A 425 84.88 -75.76 -12.32
N ILE A 426 86.08 -75.46 -12.84
CA ILE A 426 86.77 -74.18 -12.62
C ILE A 426 85.95 -73.01 -13.21
N LEU A 427 85.34 -73.21 -14.39
CA LEU A 427 84.47 -72.21 -15.00
C LEU A 427 83.19 -71.99 -14.18
N ALA A 428 82.55 -73.07 -13.71
CA ALA A 428 81.35 -72.98 -12.87
C ALA A 428 81.62 -72.29 -11.53
N LEU A 429 82.73 -72.61 -10.85
CA LEU A 429 83.13 -71.95 -9.59
C LEU A 429 83.47 -70.46 -9.78
N ARG A 430 84.06 -70.07 -10.93
CA ARG A 430 84.30 -68.65 -11.25
C ARG A 430 83.02 -67.86 -11.49
N GLU A 431 82.04 -68.43 -12.18
CA GLU A 431 80.76 -67.76 -12.42
C GLU A 431 79.94 -67.64 -11.12
N LEU A 432 80.01 -68.64 -10.23
CA LEU A 432 79.35 -68.61 -8.93
C LEU A 432 79.96 -67.56 -7.99
N ASN A 433 81.30 -67.40 -7.97
CA ASN A 433 81.96 -66.32 -7.24
C ASN A 433 81.61 -64.93 -7.79
N LYS A 434 81.54 -64.76 -9.11
CA LYS A 434 81.13 -63.47 -9.71
C LYS A 434 79.68 -63.11 -9.37
N ALA A 435 78.77 -64.08 -9.36
CA ALA A 435 77.38 -63.87 -8.94
C ALA A 435 77.29 -63.47 -7.46
N GLY A 436 78.03 -64.16 -6.57
CA GLY A 436 78.11 -63.82 -5.15
C GLY A 436 78.67 -62.43 -4.88
N GLU A 437 79.71 -61.99 -5.61
CA GLU A 437 80.24 -60.63 -5.50
C GLU A 437 79.24 -59.54 -5.93
N ARG A 438 78.44 -59.78 -6.99
CA ARG A 438 77.42 -58.84 -7.46
C ARG A 438 76.25 -58.74 -6.50
N TYR A 439 75.76 -59.87 -5.98
CA TYR A 439 74.76 -59.91 -4.92
C TYR A 439 75.22 -59.11 -3.69
N ALA A 440 76.46 -59.35 -3.23
CA ALA A 440 77.02 -58.63 -2.09
C ALA A 440 77.10 -57.11 -2.32
N ARG A 441 77.45 -56.65 -3.53
CA ARG A 441 77.47 -55.22 -3.87
C ARG A 441 76.07 -54.62 -3.88
N ALA A 442 75.10 -55.27 -4.53
CA ALA A 442 73.72 -54.80 -4.59
C ALA A 442 73.10 -54.71 -3.17
N MET A 443 73.32 -55.74 -2.33
CA MET A 443 72.86 -55.74 -0.94
C MET A 443 73.55 -54.68 -0.08
N THR A 444 74.85 -54.41 -0.30
CA THR A 444 75.56 -53.34 0.42
C THR A 444 75.02 -51.96 0.04
N ALA A 445 74.69 -51.73 -1.23
CA ALA A 445 74.06 -50.48 -1.69
C ALA A 445 72.64 -50.31 -1.10
N LEU A 446 71.84 -51.37 -1.11
CA LEU A 446 70.51 -51.39 -0.48
C LEU A 446 70.57 -51.12 1.03
N GLU A 447 71.58 -51.65 1.72
CA GLU A 447 71.78 -51.40 3.15
C GLU A 447 72.19 -49.95 3.44
N ALA A 448 73.07 -49.37 2.63
CA ALA A 448 73.45 -47.97 2.74
C ALA A 448 72.25 -47.02 2.55
N ILE A 449 71.36 -47.32 1.59
CA ILE A 449 70.11 -46.58 1.38
C ILE A 449 69.20 -46.69 2.61
N ARG A 450 69.07 -47.89 3.19
CA ARG A 450 68.26 -48.13 4.39
C ARG A 450 68.81 -47.38 5.61
N GLN A 451 70.13 -47.33 5.77
CA GLN A 451 70.79 -46.59 6.85
C GLN A 451 70.58 -45.08 6.73
N ASN A 452 70.46 -44.57 5.51
CA ASN A 452 70.10 -43.17 5.25
C ASN A 452 68.58 -42.93 5.23
N ALA A 453 67.78 -43.84 5.84
CA ALA A 453 66.33 -43.75 5.91
C ALA A 453 65.64 -43.52 4.54
N TYR A 454 66.23 -44.04 3.45
CA TYR A 454 65.76 -43.89 2.07
C TYR A 454 65.80 -42.45 1.52
N GLU A 455 66.47 -41.52 2.21
CA GLU A 455 66.59 -40.13 1.76
C GLU A 455 67.51 -39.99 0.54
N GLY A 456 67.09 -39.20 -0.45
CA GLY A 456 67.88 -38.83 -1.62
C GLY A 456 67.98 -39.88 -2.74
N THR A 457 67.32 -41.04 -2.59
CA THR A 457 67.35 -42.12 -3.60
C THR A 457 65.94 -42.35 -4.18
N SER A 458 65.80 -42.41 -5.51
CA SER A 458 64.50 -42.64 -6.14
C SER A 458 64.02 -44.07 -5.94
N ALA A 459 62.70 -44.26 -5.91
CA ALA A 459 62.07 -45.58 -5.80
C ALA A 459 62.50 -46.52 -6.94
N GLU A 460 62.73 -45.98 -8.13
CA GLU A 460 63.18 -46.75 -9.31
C GLU A 460 64.58 -47.34 -9.10
N ILE A 461 65.51 -46.59 -8.51
CA ILE A 461 66.89 -47.07 -8.23
C ILE A 461 66.85 -48.21 -7.19
N ILE A 462 65.99 -48.07 -6.19
CA ILE A 462 65.78 -49.08 -5.15
C ILE A 462 65.20 -50.37 -5.74
N GLU A 463 64.18 -50.28 -6.60
CA GLU A 463 63.58 -51.44 -7.27
C GLU A 463 64.57 -52.11 -8.24
N GLN A 464 65.41 -51.33 -8.92
CA GLN A 464 66.47 -51.86 -9.78
C GLN A 464 67.51 -52.67 -8.98
N LEU A 465 67.98 -52.12 -7.85
CA LEU A 465 68.93 -52.82 -6.98
C LEU A 465 68.32 -54.08 -6.36
N LEU A 466 67.02 -54.06 -6.02
CA LEU A 466 66.29 -55.25 -5.55
C LEU A 466 66.13 -56.32 -6.64
N ALA A 467 65.89 -55.92 -7.87
CA ALA A 467 65.80 -56.83 -9.01
C ALA A 467 67.17 -57.47 -9.29
N GLU A 468 68.24 -56.69 -9.27
CA GLU A 468 69.63 -57.16 -9.45
C GLU A 468 70.04 -58.13 -8.33
N ALA A 469 69.71 -57.82 -7.07
CA ALA A 469 69.97 -58.73 -5.94
C ALA A 469 69.13 -60.02 -6.02
N ALA A 470 67.88 -59.95 -6.47
CA ALA A 470 67.02 -61.13 -6.63
C ALA A 470 67.50 -62.09 -7.73
N GLU A 471 68.01 -61.55 -8.84
CA GLU A 471 68.51 -62.34 -9.97
C GLU A 471 69.80 -63.10 -9.62
N MET A 472 70.66 -62.51 -8.79
CA MET A 472 71.98 -63.03 -8.45
C MET A 472 72.03 -63.89 -7.17
N ALA A 473 70.93 -63.98 -6.42
CA ALA A 473 70.85 -64.74 -5.16
C ALA A 473 70.93 -66.27 -5.35
N TYR A 474 71.91 -66.91 -4.72
CA TYR A 474 72.18 -68.34 -4.78
C TYR A 474 71.92 -69.02 -3.42
N GLY A 475 70.85 -69.81 -3.34
CA GLY A 475 70.41 -70.49 -2.13
C GLY A 475 69.21 -69.81 -1.44
N ASP A 476 68.61 -70.51 -0.49
CA ASP A 476 67.35 -70.05 0.15
C ASP A 476 67.57 -68.88 1.11
N GLU A 477 68.77 -68.74 1.67
CA GLU A 477 69.10 -67.70 2.64
C GLU A 477 69.28 -66.33 2.00
N GLU A 478 69.96 -66.25 0.85
CA GLU A 478 70.14 -65.01 0.08
C GLU A 478 68.81 -64.51 -0.51
N LYS A 479 67.97 -65.42 -1.02
CA LYS A 479 66.62 -65.08 -1.50
C LYS A 479 65.73 -64.52 -0.40
N ASN A 480 65.80 -65.10 0.81
CA ASN A 480 65.06 -64.62 1.96
C ASN A 480 65.48 -63.19 2.38
N GLN A 481 66.77 -62.85 2.28
CA GLN A 481 67.24 -61.49 2.58
C GLN A 481 66.70 -60.44 1.62
N VAL A 482 66.66 -60.74 0.31
CA VAL A 482 66.05 -59.85 -0.69
C VAL A 482 64.54 -59.68 -0.44
N ASP A 483 63.83 -60.75 -0.08
CA ASP A 483 62.42 -60.70 0.26
C ASP A 483 62.15 -59.88 1.55
N ILE A 484 63.01 -60.00 2.56
CA ILE A 484 62.94 -59.16 3.77
C ILE A 484 63.12 -57.68 3.41
N TRP A 485 64.10 -57.34 2.56
CA TRP A 485 64.32 -55.97 2.11
C TRP A 485 63.12 -55.44 1.32
N ARG A 486 62.61 -56.22 0.36
CA ARG A 486 61.41 -55.87 -0.42
C ARG A 486 60.20 -55.59 0.46
N ARG A 487 59.95 -56.42 1.49
CA ARG A 487 58.85 -56.20 2.45
C ARG A 487 59.05 -54.95 3.31
N THR A 488 60.29 -54.64 3.71
CA THR A 488 60.58 -53.45 4.51
C THR A 488 60.50 -52.15 3.70
N TRP A 489 60.88 -52.18 2.42
CA TRP A 489 60.68 -51.07 1.50
C TRP A 489 59.20 -50.83 1.19
N GLN A 490 58.45 -51.87 0.87
CA GLN A 490 57.00 -51.77 0.64
C GLN A 490 56.25 -51.24 1.87
N SER A 491 56.64 -51.65 3.09
CA SER A 491 56.02 -51.14 4.31
C SER A 491 56.37 -49.67 4.59
N TRP A 492 57.59 -49.23 4.25
CA TRP A 492 57.97 -47.83 4.33
C TRP A 492 57.20 -46.96 3.31
N GLN A 493 57.07 -47.40 2.05
CA GLN A 493 56.28 -46.69 1.04
C GLN A 493 54.81 -46.57 1.44
N GLN A 494 54.22 -47.65 1.96
CA GLN A 494 52.85 -47.63 2.48
C GLN A 494 52.70 -46.66 3.66
N ARG A 495 53.71 -46.56 4.54
CA ARG A 495 53.71 -45.62 5.65
C ARG A 495 53.79 -44.16 5.19
N GLN A 496 54.70 -43.83 4.27
CA GLN A 496 54.79 -42.48 3.70
C GLN A 496 53.49 -42.06 3.00
N ARG A 497 52.88 -42.98 2.23
CA ARG A 497 51.60 -42.73 1.59
C ARG A 497 50.49 -42.49 2.60
N ARG A 498 50.42 -43.30 3.66
CA ARG A 498 49.44 -43.13 4.74
C ARG A 498 49.63 -41.82 5.50
N ASP A 499 50.87 -41.41 5.77
CA ASP A 499 51.16 -40.15 6.46
C ASP A 499 50.79 -38.94 5.58
N ALA A 500 51.08 -39.01 4.27
CA ALA A 500 50.64 -38.00 3.30
C ALA A 500 49.11 -37.95 3.17
N ASP A 501 48.45 -39.09 3.02
CA ASP A 501 47.00 -39.19 2.93
C ASP A 501 46.31 -38.61 4.18
N ASN A 502 46.80 -38.96 5.38
CA ASN A 502 46.26 -38.45 6.64
C ASN A 502 46.37 -36.93 6.75
N GLU A 503 47.52 -36.35 6.38
CA GLU A 503 47.72 -34.90 6.47
C GLU A 503 46.86 -34.14 5.46
N LEU A 504 46.77 -34.63 4.21
CA LEU A 504 45.92 -34.01 3.20
C LEU A 504 44.43 -34.13 3.56
N LEU A 505 43.98 -35.30 4.05
CA LEU A 505 42.60 -35.47 4.54
C LEU A 505 42.29 -34.56 5.73
N ARG A 506 43.25 -34.34 6.64
CA ARG A 506 43.11 -33.40 7.75
C ARG A 506 42.89 -31.97 7.25
N LEU A 507 43.68 -31.52 6.27
CA LEU A 507 43.55 -30.19 5.67
C LEU A 507 42.23 -30.02 4.91
N THR A 508 41.85 -31.00 4.09
CA THR A 508 40.55 -31.03 3.39
C THR A 508 39.39 -31.03 4.40
N GLY A 509 39.51 -31.76 5.50
CA GLY A 509 38.56 -31.74 6.61
C GLY A 509 38.45 -30.37 7.27
N MET A 510 39.57 -29.70 7.55
CA MET A 510 39.57 -28.34 8.09
C MET A 510 38.87 -27.34 7.16
N TYR A 511 39.13 -27.42 5.86
CA TYR A 511 38.44 -26.60 4.86
C TYR A 511 36.93 -26.88 4.84
N ASN A 512 36.52 -28.15 4.77
CA ASN A 512 35.11 -28.54 4.72
C ASN A 512 34.34 -28.05 5.95
N THR A 513 34.93 -28.19 7.15
CA THR A 513 34.35 -27.68 8.39
C THR A 513 34.21 -26.15 8.34
N ALA A 514 35.28 -25.43 7.99
CA ALA A 514 35.24 -23.97 7.88
C ALA A 514 34.19 -23.50 6.87
N ARG A 515 34.04 -24.19 5.73
CA ARG A 515 33.05 -23.87 4.71
C ARG A 515 31.63 -24.16 5.18
N GLN A 516 31.42 -25.24 5.94
CA GLN A 516 30.12 -25.58 6.50
C GLN A 516 29.72 -24.60 7.62
N ASP A 517 30.67 -24.19 8.45
CA ASP A 517 30.46 -23.20 9.51
C ASP A 517 30.11 -21.84 8.89
N ALA A 518 30.83 -21.41 7.84
CA ALA A 518 30.52 -20.20 7.10
C ALA A 518 29.10 -20.19 6.50
N LYS A 519 28.59 -21.37 6.09
CA LYS A 519 27.20 -21.53 5.61
C LYS A 519 26.16 -21.44 6.73
N LYS A 520 26.46 -21.99 7.91
CA LYS A 520 25.55 -21.99 9.08
C LYS A 520 25.52 -20.62 9.76
N GLN A 521 26.69 -19.99 9.87
CA GLN A 521 26.88 -18.72 10.54
C GLN A 521 27.84 -17.87 9.72
N PRO A 522 27.33 -16.90 8.95
CA PRO A 522 28.17 -15.96 8.22
C PRO A 522 29.12 -15.22 9.15
N TYR A 523 30.31 -14.90 8.66
CA TYR A 523 31.29 -14.11 9.41
C TYR A 523 30.73 -12.73 9.77
N ALA A 524 31.13 -12.22 10.93
CA ALA A 524 30.68 -10.92 11.44
C ALA A 524 31.15 -9.74 10.56
N ASP A 525 32.33 -9.85 9.95
CA ASP A 525 32.90 -8.86 9.05
C ASP A 525 33.81 -9.52 8.00
N PHE A 526 34.15 -8.77 6.97
CA PHE A 526 35.03 -9.23 5.89
C PHE A 526 36.46 -9.52 6.35
N ALA A 527 36.94 -8.90 7.44
CA ALA A 527 38.31 -9.06 7.91
C ALA A 527 38.52 -10.46 8.52
N ARG A 528 37.58 -10.93 9.35
CA ARG A 528 37.60 -12.27 9.94
C ARG A 528 37.43 -13.37 8.90
N GLU A 529 36.59 -13.13 7.89
CA GLU A 529 36.43 -14.06 6.76
C GLU A 529 37.77 -14.20 6.00
N TYR A 530 38.44 -13.08 5.71
CA TYR A 530 39.74 -13.08 5.04
C TYR A 530 40.85 -13.73 5.88
N GLU A 531 40.88 -13.48 7.18
CA GLU A 531 41.82 -14.14 8.09
C GLU A 531 41.71 -15.66 7.98
N LYS A 532 40.49 -16.21 7.97
CA LYS A 532 40.28 -17.65 7.82
C LYS A 532 40.66 -18.18 6.44
N ILE A 533 40.33 -17.46 5.37
CA ILE A 533 40.73 -17.80 4.00
C ILE A 533 42.27 -17.83 3.91
N SER A 534 42.95 -16.85 4.50
CA SER A 534 44.41 -16.74 4.47
C SER A 534 45.10 -17.86 5.26
N GLU A 535 44.56 -18.24 6.42
CA GLU A 535 45.01 -19.37 7.24
C GLU A 535 44.94 -20.68 6.45
N LEU A 536 43.79 -20.96 5.84
CA LEU A 536 43.58 -22.15 5.02
C LEU A 536 44.46 -22.16 3.78
N THR A 537 44.60 -21.01 3.10
CA THR A 537 45.44 -20.87 1.91
C THR A 537 46.90 -21.17 2.23
N LEU A 538 47.39 -20.70 3.38
CA LEU A 538 48.74 -21.01 3.84
C LEU A 538 48.89 -22.51 4.17
N ALA A 539 47.91 -23.10 4.86
CA ALA A 539 47.92 -24.52 5.22
C ALA A 539 47.88 -25.43 3.98
N PHE A 540 47.10 -25.07 2.96
CA PHE A 540 47.03 -25.79 1.68
C PHE A 540 48.33 -25.66 0.88
N LYS A 541 48.98 -24.49 0.87
CA LYS A 541 50.32 -24.32 0.27
C LYS A 541 51.36 -25.24 0.90
N GLN A 542 51.32 -25.42 2.22
CA GLN A 542 52.22 -26.34 2.93
C GLN A 542 51.85 -27.82 2.66
N GLY A 543 50.57 -28.16 2.65
CA GLY A 543 50.07 -29.49 2.34
C GLY A 543 50.43 -29.97 0.93
N ALA A 544 50.45 -29.07 -0.05
CA ALA A 544 50.78 -29.38 -1.44
C ALA A 544 52.16 -30.05 -1.62
N LEU A 545 53.11 -29.83 -0.69
CA LEU A 545 54.42 -30.50 -0.70
C LEU A 545 54.33 -32.02 -0.49
N ARG A 546 53.20 -32.54 0.02
CA ARG A 546 52.97 -33.97 0.29
C ARG A 546 52.22 -34.70 -0.83
N LEU A 547 51.72 -33.96 -1.83
CA LEU A 547 50.97 -34.51 -2.97
C LEU A 547 51.68 -35.67 -3.70
N PRO A 548 53.00 -35.61 -3.99
CA PRO A 548 53.67 -36.69 -4.73
C PRO A 548 53.67 -38.06 -4.04
N ALA A 549 53.50 -38.08 -2.71
CA ALA A 549 53.50 -39.30 -1.91
C ALA A 549 52.07 -39.83 -1.63
N ALA A 550 51.03 -39.04 -1.90
CA ALA A 550 49.65 -39.37 -1.57
C ALA A 550 49.02 -40.37 -2.55
N SER A 551 47.89 -40.96 -2.14
CA SER A 551 47.02 -41.70 -3.04
C SER A 551 46.34 -40.76 -4.04
N GLU A 552 46.09 -41.27 -5.25
CA GLU A 552 45.42 -40.52 -6.32
C GLU A 552 44.06 -39.95 -5.90
N ALA A 553 43.25 -40.73 -5.17
CA ALA A 553 41.95 -40.29 -4.67
C ALA A 553 42.05 -39.13 -3.67
N VAL A 554 43.02 -39.16 -2.74
CA VAL A 554 43.22 -38.08 -1.76
C VAL A 554 43.83 -36.85 -2.42
N ALA A 555 44.76 -37.03 -3.36
CA ALA A 555 45.34 -35.95 -4.15
C ALA A 555 44.27 -35.19 -4.95
N GLN A 556 43.32 -35.92 -5.57
CA GLN A 556 42.20 -35.32 -6.27
C GLN A 556 41.28 -34.53 -5.32
N ALA A 557 40.87 -35.11 -4.19
CA ALA A 557 40.02 -34.43 -3.21
C ALA A 557 40.68 -33.16 -2.63
N PHE A 558 42.01 -33.18 -2.43
CA PHE A 558 42.75 -32.00 -1.99
C PHE A 558 42.79 -30.91 -3.07
N HIS A 559 42.93 -31.30 -4.35
CA HIS A 559 42.92 -30.35 -5.47
C HIS A 559 41.57 -29.65 -5.61
N GLU A 560 40.48 -30.40 -5.59
CA GLU A 560 39.11 -29.87 -5.63
C GLU A 560 38.86 -28.87 -4.50
N ALA A 561 39.24 -29.21 -3.26
CA ALA A 561 39.13 -28.31 -2.11
C ALA A 561 40.01 -27.04 -2.26
N SER A 562 41.20 -27.15 -2.87
CA SER A 562 42.07 -26.02 -3.13
C SER A 562 41.49 -25.07 -4.19
N GLU A 563 40.86 -25.60 -5.24
CA GLU A 563 40.19 -24.78 -6.26
C GLU A 563 38.99 -24.05 -5.67
N ASP A 564 38.15 -24.74 -4.89
CA ASP A 564 37.00 -24.15 -4.22
C ASP A 564 37.40 -23.06 -3.22
N LEU A 565 38.52 -23.24 -2.50
CA LEU A 565 39.08 -22.18 -1.63
C LEU A 565 39.43 -20.92 -2.44
N GLY A 566 39.99 -21.08 -3.65
CA GLY A 566 40.27 -19.97 -4.56
C GLY A 566 39.00 -19.33 -5.17
N VAL A 567 37.91 -20.08 -5.29
CA VAL A 567 36.58 -19.50 -5.61
C VAL A 567 36.08 -18.67 -4.43
N TRP A 568 36.19 -19.18 -3.21
CA TRP A 568 35.75 -18.47 -2.00
C TRP A 568 36.50 -17.14 -1.81
N GLU A 569 37.82 -17.10 -2.04
CA GLU A 569 38.61 -15.86 -1.99
C GLU A 569 38.12 -14.81 -3.01
N ARG A 570 37.80 -15.22 -4.24
CA ARG A 570 37.28 -14.33 -5.29
C ARG A 570 35.88 -13.81 -4.96
N ASP A 571 34.99 -14.68 -4.45
CA ASP A 571 33.64 -14.30 -4.04
C ASP A 571 33.66 -13.31 -2.85
N TRP A 572 34.59 -13.49 -1.92
CA TRP A 572 34.83 -12.53 -0.84
C TRP A 572 35.29 -11.16 -1.38
N ALA A 573 36.29 -11.15 -2.28
CA ALA A 573 36.82 -9.90 -2.83
C ALA A 573 35.74 -9.11 -3.58
N LYS A 574 34.93 -9.80 -4.39
CA LYS A 574 33.79 -9.19 -5.09
C LYS A 574 32.77 -8.58 -4.12
N ARG A 575 32.33 -9.33 -3.10
CA ARG A 575 31.38 -8.82 -2.08
C ARG A 575 31.91 -7.59 -1.33
N ARG A 576 33.20 -7.56 -1.03
CA ARG A 576 33.85 -6.41 -0.38
C ARG A 576 33.85 -5.18 -1.29
N ASP A 577 34.21 -5.35 -2.55
CA ASP A 577 34.26 -4.25 -3.51
C ASP A 577 32.85 -3.70 -3.81
N ASP A 578 31.85 -4.58 -3.91
CA ASP A 578 30.44 -4.22 -4.04
C ASP A 578 29.94 -3.43 -2.80
N ASP A 579 30.30 -3.84 -1.58
CA ASP A 579 29.97 -3.11 -0.34
C ASP A 579 30.67 -1.73 -0.27
N ALA A 580 31.94 -1.64 -0.68
CA ALA A 580 32.67 -0.38 -0.74
C ALA A 580 32.04 0.60 -1.76
N ALA A 581 31.71 0.12 -2.95
CA ALA A 581 31.02 0.90 -3.97
C ALA A 581 29.63 1.37 -3.50
N ARG A 582 28.88 0.49 -2.81
CA ARG A 582 27.59 0.83 -2.20
C ARG A 582 27.73 1.95 -1.17
N ARG A 583 28.72 1.88 -0.28
CA ARG A 583 28.99 2.92 0.74
C ARG A 583 29.36 4.26 0.11
N GLN A 584 30.22 4.25 -0.90
CA GLN A 584 30.60 5.47 -1.63
C GLN A 584 29.37 6.11 -2.30
N LYS A 585 28.52 5.31 -2.94
CA LYS A 585 27.29 5.81 -3.58
C LYS A 585 26.30 6.36 -2.55
N LEU A 586 26.15 5.71 -1.38
CA LEU A 586 25.31 6.22 -0.29
C LEU A 586 25.81 7.56 0.24
N GLN A 587 27.12 7.76 0.34
CA GLN A 587 27.71 9.04 0.76
C GLN A 587 27.41 10.16 -0.24
N VAL A 588 27.55 9.88 -1.55
CA VAL A 588 27.18 10.84 -2.60
C VAL A 588 25.69 11.18 -2.54
N LEU A 589 24.82 10.18 -2.35
CA LEU A 589 23.39 10.41 -2.19
C LEU A 589 23.07 11.31 -0.98
N GLN A 590 23.73 11.11 0.16
CA GLN A 590 23.54 11.96 1.35
C GLN A 590 23.90 13.43 1.09
N GLU A 591 24.92 13.69 0.27
CA GLU A 591 25.33 15.04 -0.11
C GLU A 591 24.38 15.65 -1.16
N ASP A 592 23.93 14.85 -2.13
CA ASP A 592 23.08 15.31 -3.24
C ASP A 592 21.61 15.53 -2.85
N ILE A 593 21.07 14.74 -1.91
CA ILE A 593 19.68 14.84 -1.43
C ILE A 593 19.31 16.29 -1.05
N PRO A 594 20.00 16.98 -0.12
CA PRO A 594 19.64 18.34 0.25
C PRO A 594 19.84 19.34 -0.91
N LEU A 595 20.80 19.09 -1.81
CA LEU A 595 21.12 19.95 -2.96
C LEU A 595 20.12 19.82 -4.12
N ALA A 596 19.30 18.77 -4.13
CA ALA A 596 18.24 18.63 -5.13
C ALA A 596 17.12 19.66 -4.96
N LEU A 597 16.97 20.25 -3.77
CA LEU A 597 15.98 21.29 -3.53
C LEU A 597 16.37 22.59 -4.26
N PRO A 598 15.40 23.36 -4.77
CA PRO A 598 13.96 23.28 -4.50
C PRO A 598 13.16 22.30 -5.39
N ASP A 599 13.82 21.51 -6.25
CA ASP A 599 13.15 20.51 -7.10
C ASP A 599 12.71 19.30 -6.27
N LEU A 600 11.44 19.32 -5.84
CA LEU A 600 10.84 18.26 -5.04
C LEU A 600 10.77 16.91 -5.80
N GLN A 601 10.60 16.92 -7.13
CA GLN A 601 10.56 15.66 -7.88
C GLN A 601 11.92 14.96 -7.83
N ARG A 602 13.00 15.71 -8.11
CA ARG A 602 14.37 15.19 -8.00
C ARG A 602 14.69 14.78 -6.56
N TYR A 603 14.26 15.58 -5.58
CA TYR A 603 14.43 15.28 -4.16
C TYR A 603 13.83 13.92 -3.78
N PHE A 604 12.57 13.65 -4.14
CA PHE A 604 11.92 12.36 -3.84
C PHE A 604 12.56 11.20 -4.57
N THR A 605 13.04 11.39 -5.80
CA THR A 605 13.79 10.34 -6.53
C THR A 605 15.06 9.94 -5.78
N LEU A 606 15.85 10.91 -5.30
CA LEU A 606 17.07 10.63 -4.55
C LEU A 606 16.79 9.99 -3.17
N LEU A 607 15.72 10.42 -2.49
CA LEU A 607 15.28 9.78 -1.24
C LEU A 607 14.91 8.32 -1.46
N GLN A 608 14.17 8.02 -2.53
CA GLN A 608 13.78 6.65 -2.87
C GLN A 608 15.01 5.79 -3.17
N GLU A 609 15.95 6.29 -3.98
CA GLU A 609 17.19 5.59 -4.29
C GLU A 609 18.01 5.29 -3.02
N TYR A 610 18.10 6.24 -2.08
CA TYR A 610 18.75 6.02 -0.80
C TYR A 610 18.03 4.95 0.04
N CYS A 611 16.69 5.00 0.14
CA CYS A 611 15.90 4.02 0.89
C CYS A 611 16.04 2.59 0.35
N GLU A 612 16.15 2.42 -0.97
CA GLU A 612 16.40 1.14 -1.62
C GLU A 612 17.83 0.65 -1.36
N MET A 613 18.82 1.55 -1.42
CA MET A 613 20.22 1.22 -1.18
C MET A 613 20.60 1.06 0.30
N ALA A 614 19.84 1.57 1.26
CA ALA A 614 20.14 1.48 2.70
C ALA A 614 18.88 1.23 3.54
N PRO A 615 18.18 0.09 3.38
CA PRO A 615 16.88 -0.15 4.02
C PRO A 615 16.91 -0.16 5.55
N THR A 616 18.07 -0.39 6.17
CA THR A 616 18.27 -0.51 7.62
C THR A 616 18.96 0.71 8.25
N ALA A 617 19.29 1.76 7.47
CA ALA A 617 19.87 2.98 8.02
C ALA A 617 18.85 3.78 8.84
N ALA A 618 19.31 4.54 9.84
CA ALA A 618 18.42 5.30 10.73
C ALA A 618 17.64 6.39 9.97
N GLU A 619 18.28 7.02 8.99
CA GLU A 619 17.69 8.07 8.15
C GLU A 619 16.57 7.53 7.24
N THR A 620 16.64 6.25 6.86
CA THR A 620 15.68 5.62 5.96
C THR A 620 14.27 5.62 6.52
N LEU A 621 14.11 5.53 7.85
CA LEU A 621 12.79 5.64 8.49
C LEU A 621 12.18 7.02 8.24
N HIS A 622 12.99 8.08 8.34
CA HIS A 622 12.54 9.45 8.11
C HIS A 622 12.25 9.69 6.62
N TYR A 623 13.12 9.23 5.72
CA TYR A 623 12.92 9.39 4.28
C TYR A 623 11.71 8.63 3.76
N ARG A 624 11.44 7.42 4.26
CA ARG A 624 10.20 6.69 3.95
C ARG A 624 8.97 7.47 4.39
N ARG A 625 8.97 8.05 5.59
CA ARG A 625 7.88 8.92 6.06
C ARG A 625 7.63 10.10 5.11
N ILE A 626 8.68 10.69 4.54
CA ILE A 626 8.54 11.77 3.54
C ILE A 626 7.92 11.25 2.25
N LEU A 627 8.39 10.10 1.77
CA LEU A 627 7.89 9.46 0.55
C LEU A 627 6.42 9.05 0.67
N ASP A 628 6.00 8.53 1.83
CA ASP A 628 4.60 8.21 2.12
C ASP A 628 3.70 9.45 2.07
N GLN A 629 4.27 10.62 2.36
CA GLN A 629 3.59 11.91 2.39
C GLN A 629 3.86 12.77 1.13
N ARG A 630 4.50 12.19 0.11
CA ARG A 630 4.96 12.88 -1.11
C ARG A 630 3.88 13.77 -1.73
N GLN A 631 2.67 13.23 -1.89
CA GLN A 631 1.58 13.96 -2.53
C GLN A 631 1.23 15.27 -1.81
N HIS A 632 1.34 15.33 -0.49
CA HIS A 632 1.03 16.55 0.25
C HIS A 632 2.09 17.64 0.02
N TYR A 633 3.37 17.26 -0.02
CA TYR A 633 4.47 18.19 -0.29
C TYR A 633 4.43 18.73 -1.72
N GLU A 634 4.18 17.88 -2.72
CA GLU A 634 4.06 18.31 -4.13
C GLU A 634 2.91 19.32 -4.32
N LYS A 635 1.81 19.14 -3.59
CA LYS A 635 0.63 20.02 -3.67
C LYS A 635 0.78 21.35 -2.95
N VAL A 636 1.86 21.59 -2.19
CA VAL A 636 2.13 22.90 -1.58
C VAL A 636 2.21 24.00 -2.65
N ALA A 637 2.79 23.69 -3.81
CA ALA A 637 2.94 24.62 -4.92
C ALA A 637 1.67 24.79 -5.78
N ALA A 638 0.54 24.16 -5.44
CA ALA A 638 -0.68 24.17 -6.27
C ALA A 638 -1.20 25.60 -6.60
N LEU A 639 -0.98 26.56 -5.70
CA LEU A 639 -1.40 27.96 -5.90
C LEU A 639 -0.27 28.89 -6.38
N SER A 640 0.91 28.37 -6.69
CA SER A 640 2.09 29.19 -7.03
C SER A 640 1.89 30.09 -8.26
N SER A 641 1.11 29.65 -9.25
CA SER A 641 0.84 30.37 -10.50
C SER A 641 -0.40 31.27 -10.45
N ILE A 642 -1.19 31.21 -9.38
CA ILE A 642 -2.51 31.84 -9.29
C ILE A 642 -2.45 33.00 -8.30
N THR A 643 -3.16 34.08 -8.60
CA THR A 643 -3.34 35.19 -7.66
C THR A 643 -4.82 35.36 -7.42
N VAL A 644 -5.25 35.18 -6.17
CA VAL A 644 -6.63 35.29 -5.74
C VAL A 644 -6.97 36.76 -5.56
N GLY A 645 -7.97 37.24 -6.31
CA GLY A 645 -8.49 38.60 -6.22
C GLY A 645 -9.22 38.88 -4.90
N ALA A 646 -9.82 40.07 -4.80
CA ALA A 646 -10.63 40.44 -3.64
C ALA A 646 -11.84 39.50 -3.53
N LEU A 647 -12.11 39.01 -2.32
CA LEU A 647 -13.25 38.13 -2.06
C LEU A 647 -14.53 38.95 -1.81
N PRO A 648 -15.69 38.50 -2.32
CA PRO A 648 -15.92 37.25 -3.04
C PRO A 648 -15.49 37.34 -4.51
N LEU A 649 -15.14 36.21 -5.09
CA LEU A 649 -14.52 36.16 -6.41
C LEU A 649 -15.52 36.36 -7.55
N PRO A 650 -15.08 36.96 -8.67
CA PRO A 650 -15.86 36.96 -9.91
C PRO A 650 -15.93 35.55 -10.52
N ALA A 651 -16.94 35.32 -11.37
CA ALA A 651 -17.27 33.99 -11.90
C ALA A 651 -16.13 33.33 -12.69
N ASP A 652 -15.32 34.13 -13.39
CA ASP A 652 -14.13 33.68 -14.12
C ASP A 652 -13.06 33.12 -13.17
N GLN A 653 -12.79 33.81 -12.06
CA GLN A 653 -11.85 33.33 -11.04
C GLN A 653 -12.38 32.11 -10.27
N ILE A 654 -13.69 32.02 -10.04
CA ILE A 654 -14.32 30.83 -9.44
C ILE A 654 -14.06 29.59 -10.29
N HIS A 655 -14.25 29.69 -11.61
CA HIS A 655 -13.98 28.59 -12.53
C HIS A 655 -12.50 28.16 -12.51
N ILE A 656 -11.58 29.13 -12.47
CA ILE A 656 -10.14 28.84 -12.34
C ILE A 656 -9.86 28.09 -11.03
N LEU A 657 -10.39 28.55 -9.90
CA LEU A 657 -10.18 27.89 -8.61
C LEU A 657 -10.80 26.49 -8.56
N GLN A 658 -11.94 26.26 -9.22
CA GLN A 658 -12.56 24.94 -9.31
C GLN A 658 -11.69 23.96 -10.12
N GLN A 659 -11.09 24.41 -11.21
CA GLN A 659 -10.14 23.61 -11.98
C GLN A 659 -8.90 23.27 -11.14
N VAL A 660 -8.39 24.24 -10.39
CA VAL A 660 -7.18 24.06 -9.56
C VAL A 660 -7.44 23.14 -8.38
N LEU A 661 -8.62 23.27 -7.75
CA LEU A 661 -9.06 22.36 -6.70
C LEU A 661 -9.12 20.92 -7.19
N THR A 662 -9.75 20.68 -8.34
CA THR A 662 -9.93 19.32 -8.89
C THR A 662 -8.65 18.72 -9.45
N GLN A 663 -7.76 19.52 -10.05
CA GLN A 663 -6.57 19.01 -10.73
C GLN A 663 -5.32 18.97 -9.84
N GLN A 664 -5.16 19.92 -8.91
CA GLN A 664 -3.89 20.18 -8.22
C GLN A 664 -4.01 20.23 -6.69
N ALA A 665 -5.11 20.72 -6.14
CA ALA A 665 -5.20 21.02 -4.70
C ALA A 665 -6.09 20.05 -3.87
N GLN A 666 -6.74 19.07 -4.48
CA GLN A 666 -7.52 18.06 -3.75
C GLN A 666 -6.64 17.27 -2.75
N GLY A 667 -7.07 17.13 -1.49
CA GLY A 667 -6.28 16.50 -0.42
C GLY A 667 -5.04 17.29 0.01
N SER A 668 -4.96 18.57 -0.34
CA SER A 668 -3.89 19.48 0.07
C SER A 668 -4.34 20.42 1.18
N VAL A 669 -3.37 21.13 1.77
CA VAL A 669 -3.60 22.16 2.78
C VAL A 669 -4.48 23.32 2.28
N TRP A 670 -4.63 23.48 0.96
CA TRP A 670 -5.44 24.53 0.33
C TRP A 670 -6.90 24.14 0.14
N GLU A 671 -7.22 22.84 0.13
CA GLU A 671 -8.55 22.33 -0.21
C GLU A 671 -9.68 22.97 0.60
N PRO A 672 -9.61 23.04 1.96
CA PRO A 672 -10.71 23.61 2.74
C PRO A 672 -10.97 25.09 2.43
N ASP A 673 -9.90 25.86 2.19
CA ASP A 673 -10.00 27.29 1.91
C ASP A 673 -10.50 27.58 0.48
N LEU A 674 -10.11 26.74 -0.49
CA LEU A 674 -10.65 26.80 -1.86
C LEU A 674 -12.14 26.41 -1.89
N GLN A 675 -12.52 25.32 -1.22
CA GLN A 675 -13.92 24.90 -1.09
C GLN A 675 -14.76 26.01 -0.45
N ARG A 676 -14.24 26.66 0.59
CA ARG A 676 -14.89 27.82 1.20
C ARG A 676 -15.14 28.96 0.21
N CYS A 677 -14.18 29.26 -0.66
CA CYS A 677 -14.38 30.29 -1.69
C CYS A 677 -15.50 29.93 -2.68
N LEU A 678 -15.63 28.64 -3.03
CA LEU A 678 -16.71 28.15 -3.90
C LEU A 678 -18.07 28.24 -3.19
N ILE A 679 -18.16 27.76 -1.94
CA ILE A 679 -19.39 27.82 -1.14
C ILE A 679 -19.88 29.26 -0.97
N MET A 680 -18.97 30.21 -0.75
CA MET A 680 -19.32 31.63 -0.64
C MET A 680 -20.02 32.20 -1.88
N ALA A 681 -19.72 31.68 -3.07
CA ALA A 681 -20.38 32.10 -4.31
C ALA A 681 -21.84 31.64 -4.34
N ASP A 682 -22.08 30.40 -3.94
CA ASP A 682 -23.42 29.80 -3.85
C ASP A 682 -24.24 30.49 -2.73
N GLU A 683 -23.64 30.70 -1.55
CA GLU A 683 -24.24 31.42 -0.42
C GLU A 683 -24.64 32.85 -0.83
N ARG A 684 -23.81 33.54 -1.61
CA ARG A 684 -24.14 34.89 -2.13
C ARG A 684 -25.39 34.86 -3.00
N GLN A 685 -25.50 33.90 -3.91
CA GLN A 685 -26.66 33.80 -4.81
C GLN A 685 -27.94 33.46 -4.04
N ALA A 686 -27.86 32.53 -3.09
CA ALA A 686 -28.99 32.17 -2.22
C ALA A 686 -29.45 33.37 -1.37
N MET A 687 -28.50 34.10 -0.76
CA MET A 687 -28.79 35.30 0.03
C MET A 687 -29.47 36.39 -0.80
N LEU A 688 -28.96 36.70 -2.01
CA LEU A 688 -29.61 37.67 -2.89
C LEU A 688 -31.03 37.25 -3.27
N GLY A 689 -31.28 35.95 -3.47
CA GLY A 689 -32.63 35.43 -3.68
C GLY A 689 -33.57 35.74 -2.52
N GLN A 690 -33.13 35.51 -1.27
CA GLN A 690 -33.92 35.81 -0.07
C GLN A 690 -34.12 37.32 0.16
N ILE A 691 -33.07 38.13 -0.06
CA ILE A 691 -33.18 39.60 0.03
C ILE A 691 -34.23 40.11 -0.96
N ASN A 692 -34.20 39.65 -2.21
CA ASN A 692 -35.19 40.04 -3.21
C ASN A 692 -36.61 39.54 -2.84
N ALA A 693 -36.72 38.36 -2.24
CA ALA A 693 -37.99 37.83 -1.76
C ALA A 693 -38.62 38.65 -0.63
N MET A 694 -37.83 39.45 0.11
CA MET A 694 -38.36 40.34 1.17
C MET A 694 -39.41 41.33 0.64
N LEU A 695 -39.32 41.74 -0.63
CA LEU A 695 -40.29 42.62 -1.28
C LEU A 695 -41.68 41.97 -1.43
N ALA A 696 -41.79 40.65 -1.26
CA ALA A 696 -43.04 39.90 -1.36
C ALA A 696 -43.58 39.40 -0.01
N LEU A 697 -42.82 39.52 1.09
CA LEU A 697 -43.17 38.90 2.38
C LEU A 697 -44.43 39.51 3.03
N ASN A 698 -44.63 40.82 2.90
CA ASN A 698 -45.78 41.51 3.50
C ASN A 698 -46.26 42.66 2.60
N PRO A 699 -47.03 42.35 1.53
CA PRO A 699 -47.50 43.36 0.58
C PRO A 699 -48.40 44.42 1.25
N ASP A 700 -49.15 44.04 2.29
CA ASP A 700 -50.03 44.95 3.02
C ASP A 700 -49.24 45.99 3.82
N MET A 701 -48.05 45.65 4.30
CA MET A 701 -47.15 46.60 4.97
C MET A 701 -46.34 47.42 3.96
N LEU A 702 -45.96 46.85 2.83
CA LEU A 702 -45.09 47.49 1.82
C LEU A 702 -45.82 48.44 0.88
N ASN A 703 -47.08 48.17 0.53
CA ASN A 703 -47.83 48.98 -0.42
C ASN A 703 -48.52 50.20 0.21
N VAL A 704 -48.31 50.44 1.51
CA VAL A 704 -48.88 51.60 2.20
C VAL A 704 -48.21 52.87 1.69
N THR A 705 -49.05 53.80 1.24
CA THR A 705 -48.66 55.15 0.84
C THR A 705 -49.07 56.16 1.92
N THR A 706 -48.32 57.24 2.01
CA THR A 706 -48.60 58.36 2.90
C THR A 706 -48.98 59.60 2.12
N LEU A 707 -49.89 60.37 2.71
CA LEU A 707 -50.23 61.72 2.29
C LEU A 707 -50.28 62.58 3.54
N ARG A 708 -49.75 63.80 3.47
CA ARG A 708 -49.87 64.76 4.57
C ARG A 708 -50.97 65.75 4.28
N TYR A 709 -51.80 66.05 5.27
CA TYR A 709 -52.83 67.07 5.15
C TYR A 709 -52.93 67.93 6.41
N ARG A 710 -53.39 69.17 6.26
CA ARG A 710 -53.84 70.00 7.39
C ARG A 710 -55.06 70.84 7.01
N PRO A 711 -56.04 71.03 7.91
CA PRO A 711 -57.18 71.91 7.65
C PRO A 711 -56.73 73.35 7.39
N ARG A 712 -57.34 74.02 6.40
CA ARG A 712 -57.14 75.47 6.18
C ARG A 712 -57.96 76.33 7.14
N VAL A 713 -59.02 75.76 7.72
CA VAL A 713 -59.95 76.45 8.64
C VAL A 713 -60.02 75.66 9.95
N GLY A 714 -59.88 76.34 11.10
CA GLY A 714 -59.87 75.74 12.44
C GLY A 714 -58.95 76.49 13.43
N PRO A 715 -59.03 76.18 14.74
CA PRO A 715 -58.20 76.81 15.77
C PRO A 715 -56.70 76.51 15.57
N GLU A 716 -55.84 77.51 15.75
CA GLU A 716 -54.39 77.38 15.63
C GLU A 716 -53.76 76.83 16.93
N PRO A 717 -52.66 76.05 16.84
CA PRO A 717 -51.86 75.74 15.65
C PRO A 717 -52.39 74.54 14.82
N ARG A 718 -52.36 74.69 13.50
CA ARG A 718 -52.77 73.66 12.53
C ARG A 718 -51.60 72.73 12.22
N GLN A 719 -51.58 71.56 12.86
CA GLN A 719 -50.52 70.56 12.67
C GLN A 719 -50.75 69.74 11.40
N TRP A 720 -49.67 69.40 10.71
CA TRP A 720 -49.69 68.42 9.62
C TRP A 720 -50.02 67.03 10.17
N GLN A 721 -51.00 66.38 9.57
CA GLN A 721 -51.40 65.01 9.88
C GLN A 721 -50.99 64.08 8.76
N LEU A 722 -50.54 62.88 9.13
CA LEU A 722 -50.23 61.79 8.21
C LEU A 722 -51.48 60.94 7.99
N LEU A 723 -51.72 60.61 6.74
CA LEU A 723 -52.81 59.75 6.31
C LEU A 723 -52.22 58.58 5.53
N TYR A 724 -52.57 57.38 5.98
CA TYR A 724 -52.05 56.13 5.44
C TYR A 724 -53.09 55.51 4.51
N SER A 725 -52.66 55.02 3.36
CA SER A 725 -53.55 54.41 2.37
C SER A 725 -52.93 53.15 1.78
N PRO A 726 -53.67 52.02 1.69
CA PRO A 726 -53.15 50.77 1.13
C PRO A 726 -52.94 50.82 -0.40
N LYS A 727 -53.45 51.85 -1.08
CA LYS A 727 -53.26 52.10 -2.51
C LYS A 727 -53.13 53.60 -2.76
N PRO A 728 -52.37 54.06 -3.76
CA PRO A 728 -52.33 55.48 -4.10
C PRO A 728 -53.74 56.06 -4.27
N LEU A 729 -54.01 57.19 -3.61
CA LEU A 729 -55.29 57.88 -3.77
C LEU A 729 -55.43 58.40 -5.20
N ILE A 730 -56.64 58.28 -5.74
CA ILE A 730 -56.95 58.73 -7.09
C ILE A 730 -57.17 60.24 -7.04
N GLU A 731 -56.40 60.98 -7.82
CA GLU A 731 -56.63 62.40 -8.06
C GLU A 731 -57.78 62.56 -9.07
N GLY A 732 -58.80 63.30 -8.68
CA GLY A 732 -59.92 63.68 -9.54
C GLY A 732 -60.15 65.18 -9.54
N LYS A 733 -61.00 65.63 -10.44
CA LYS A 733 -61.50 67.00 -10.48
C LYS A 733 -62.97 67.02 -10.13
N GLU A 734 -63.38 67.96 -9.28
CA GLU A 734 -64.77 68.24 -8.97
C GLU A 734 -65.07 69.71 -9.25
N ARG A 735 -66.28 70.01 -9.73
CA ARG A 735 -66.76 71.38 -9.89
C ARG A 735 -67.52 71.78 -8.64
N ASP A 736 -67.16 72.92 -8.04
CA ASP A 736 -67.91 73.49 -6.94
C ASP A 736 -69.26 74.08 -7.41
N ALA A 737 -70.07 74.57 -6.47
CA ALA A 737 -71.38 75.16 -6.74
C ALA A 737 -71.31 76.44 -7.62
N GLU A 738 -70.11 77.00 -7.81
CA GLU A 738 -69.81 78.20 -8.59
C GLU A 738 -69.20 77.86 -9.97
N GLY A 739 -68.97 76.58 -10.25
CA GLY A 739 -68.45 76.07 -11.52
C GLY A 739 -66.93 75.99 -11.62
N ASN A 740 -66.18 76.28 -10.55
CA ASN A 740 -64.72 76.21 -10.54
C ASN A 740 -64.24 74.75 -10.37
N GLU A 741 -63.21 74.35 -11.11
CA GLU A 741 -62.58 73.03 -10.97
C GLU A 741 -61.61 73.00 -9.78
N GLN A 742 -61.80 72.05 -8.87
CA GLN A 742 -60.92 71.79 -7.73
C GLN A 742 -60.41 70.34 -7.74
N ASN A 743 -59.18 70.13 -7.30
CA ASN A 743 -58.61 68.79 -7.17
C ASN A 743 -59.12 68.14 -5.88
N ILE A 744 -59.58 66.89 -6.02
CA ILE A 744 -60.06 66.03 -4.95
C ILE A 744 -59.26 64.72 -4.95
N TYR A 745 -59.08 64.14 -3.77
CA TYR A 745 -58.38 62.87 -3.60
C TYR A 745 -59.33 61.83 -3.00
N PHE A 746 -59.47 60.69 -3.68
CA PHE A 746 -60.40 59.65 -3.23
C PHE A 746 -59.80 58.24 -3.29
N GLY A 747 -60.22 57.42 -2.33
CA GLY A 747 -59.72 56.06 -2.13
C GLY A 747 -59.94 55.59 -0.69
N ASN A 748 -59.40 54.42 -0.37
CA ASN A 748 -59.46 53.86 0.98
C ASN A 748 -58.28 54.34 1.80
N ILE A 749 -58.48 54.63 3.08
CA ILE A 749 -57.48 55.14 4.01
C ILE A 749 -57.62 54.42 5.34
N TYR A 750 -56.51 54.23 6.07
CA TYR A 750 -56.55 53.84 7.47
C TYR A 750 -56.85 55.09 8.31
N PHE A 751 -58.01 55.11 8.95
CA PHE A 751 -58.50 56.25 9.73
C PHE A 751 -59.04 55.81 11.09
N PHE A 752 -59.01 56.73 12.05
CA PHE A 752 -59.52 56.51 13.41
C PHE A 752 -60.30 57.75 13.85
N ARG A 753 -61.52 57.54 14.37
CA ARG A 753 -62.43 58.62 14.78
C ARG A 753 -62.11 59.15 16.18
N GLU A 754 -61.65 58.26 17.05
CA GLU A 754 -61.22 58.54 18.41
C GLU A 754 -59.69 58.60 18.44
N ILE A 755 -59.11 59.46 19.27
CA ILE A 755 -57.66 59.68 19.35
C ILE A 755 -56.93 58.36 19.64
N ASP A 756 -57.49 57.51 20.50
CA ASP A 756 -56.98 56.22 20.94
C ASP A 756 -57.72 55.03 20.31
N GLY A 757 -58.53 55.26 19.26
CA GLY A 757 -59.28 54.21 18.57
C GLY A 757 -58.42 53.39 17.59
N PRO A 758 -58.86 52.17 17.22
CA PRO A 758 -58.14 51.35 16.25
C PRO A 758 -58.19 51.99 14.84
N PRO A 759 -57.08 51.93 14.07
CA PRO A 759 -57.12 52.34 12.67
C PRO A 759 -57.97 51.36 11.86
N VAL A 760 -59.04 51.84 11.23
CA VAL A 760 -59.94 51.06 10.38
C VAL A 760 -59.90 51.57 8.95
N LEU A 761 -60.08 50.66 7.99
CA LEU A 761 -60.10 51.02 6.58
C LEU A 761 -61.44 51.71 6.25
N MET A 762 -61.37 52.96 5.81
CA MET A 762 -62.53 53.79 5.46
C MET A 762 -62.31 54.47 4.11
N HIS A 763 -63.37 54.76 3.35
CA HIS A 763 -63.24 55.55 2.14
C HIS A 763 -63.16 57.05 2.49
N THR A 764 -62.33 57.84 1.80
CA THR A 764 -62.13 59.28 2.11
C THR A 764 -63.45 60.07 2.17
N LYS A 765 -64.43 59.72 1.32
CA LYS A 765 -65.78 60.32 1.31
C LYS A 765 -66.55 60.19 2.63
N ASP A 766 -66.26 59.14 3.42
CA ASP A 766 -66.96 58.83 4.68
C ASP A 766 -66.27 59.49 5.88
N VAL A 767 -65.06 60.02 5.66
CA VAL A 767 -64.21 60.68 6.66
C VAL A 767 -64.24 62.20 6.49
N PHE A 768 -64.21 62.68 5.24
CA PHE A 768 -64.19 64.10 4.92
C PHE A 768 -65.54 64.53 4.32
N PRO A 769 -66.37 65.32 5.04
CA PRO A 769 -67.73 65.67 4.60
C PRO A 769 -67.79 66.37 3.24
N ASN A 770 -66.79 67.20 2.92
CA ASN A 770 -66.64 67.87 1.62
C ASN A 770 -65.60 67.20 0.71
N ARG A 771 -65.33 65.90 0.93
CA ARG A 771 -64.21 65.16 0.34
C ARG A 771 -62.84 65.76 0.72
N LEU A 772 -61.77 64.99 0.48
CA LEU A 772 -60.41 65.47 0.69
C LEU A 772 -60.02 66.36 -0.50
N ASN A 773 -60.15 67.68 -0.33
CA ASN A 773 -60.00 68.67 -1.40
C ASN A 773 -58.96 69.76 -1.03
N VAL A 774 -58.39 70.42 -2.04
CA VAL A 774 -57.35 71.46 -1.86
C VAL A 774 -57.87 72.81 -1.35
N ARG A 775 -59.21 73.01 -1.34
CA ARG A 775 -59.88 74.23 -0.87
C ARG A 775 -60.01 74.25 0.65
N ASP A 776 -60.36 73.12 1.24
CA ASP A 776 -60.61 72.95 2.67
C ASP A 776 -59.33 72.49 3.41
N PHE A 777 -58.39 71.87 2.68
CA PHE A 777 -57.14 71.34 3.22
C PHE A 777 -55.91 71.78 2.42
N GLU A 778 -54.79 71.95 3.11
CA GLU A 778 -53.47 71.88 2.48
C GLU A 778 -53.05 70.42 2.40
N ILE A 779 -52.67 69.98 1.21
CA ILE A 779 -52.34 68.58 0.91
C ILE A 779 -50.93 68.55 0.33
N ASP A 780 -50.07 67.73 0.93
CA ASP A 780 -48.71 67.45 0.46
C ASP A 780 -48.63 65.99 0.03
N ILE A 781 -48.61 65.80 -1.29
CA ILE A 781 -48.42 64.53 -1.99
C ILE A 781 -47.33 64.73 -3.05
N ARG A 782 -46.41 63.78 -3.15
CA ARG A 782 -45.31 63.79 -4.11
C ARG A 782 -45.81 63.41 -5.51
N ARG A 783 -45.13 63.93 -6.53
CA ARG A 783 -45.51 63.73 -7.95
C ARG A 783 -45.32 62.28 -8.41
N GLN A 784 -44.28 61.59 -7.92
CA GLN A 784 -44.06 60.19 -8.25
C GLN A 784 -44.70 59.30 -7.19
N ALA A 785 -45.42 58.26 -7.62
CA ALA A 785 -46.13 57.35 -6.71
C ALA A 785 -45.18 56.66 -5.70
N GLN A 786 -43.96 56.33 -6.14
CA GLN A 786 -42.92 55.71 -5.29
C GLN A 786 -42.44 56.61 -4.15
N ASP A 787 -42.44 57.94 -4.34
CA ASP A 787 -42.04 58.90 -3.31
C ASP A 787 -43.08 59.02 -2.20
N ASN A 788 -44.31 58.56 -2.47
CA ASN A 788 -45.40 58.52 -1.50
C ASN A 788 -45.44 57.21 -0.70
N LEU A 789 -44.55 56.25 -0.95
CA LEU A 789 -44.46 55.05 -0.12
C LEU A 789 -44.03 55.39 1.33
N CYS A 790 -44.52 54.63 2.30
CA CYS A 790 -44.06 54.75 3.69
C CYS A 790 -42.53 54.60 3.81
N ALA A 791 -41.96 55.19 4.87
CA ALA A 791 -40.52 55.23 5.07
C ALA A 791 -39.86 53.83 5.11
N HIS A 792 -40.49 52.85 5.76
CA HIS A 792 -39.98 51.46 5.78
C HIS A 792 -40.00 50.80 4.40
N ALA A 793 -41.01 51.07 3.59
CA ALA A 793 -41.09 50.52 2.23
C ALA A 793 -39.98 51.11 1.36
N ARG A 794 -39.80 52.44 1.38
CA ARG A 794 -38.69 53.10 0.66
C ARG A 794 -37.32 52.59 1.12
N PHE A 795 -37.14 52.41 2.43
CA PHE A 795 -35.93 51.82 3.00
C PHE A 795 -35.68 50.41 2.44
N LEU A 796 -36.67 49.53 2.44
CA LEU A 796 -36.49 48.16 1.92
C LEU A 796 -36.18 48.15 0.42
N TYR A 797 -36.89 48.93 -0.40
CA TYR A 797 -36.61 49.02 -1.83
C TYR A 797 -35.19 49.50 -2.11
N GLN A 798 -34.72 50.53 -1.39
CA GLN A 798 -33.35 51.04 -1.51
C GLN A 798 -32.33 49.99 -1.07
N MET A 799 -32.53 49.37 0.10
CA MET A 799 -31.64 48.35 0.63
C MET A 799 -31.50 47.16 -0.32
N VAL A 800 -32.61 46.67 -0.91
CA VAL A 800 -32.61 45.56 -1.88
C VAL A 800 -31.88 45.95 -3.17
N ALA A 801 -32.11 47.16 -3.69
CA ALA A 801 -31.40 47.64 -4.89
C ALA A 801 -29.88 47.70 -4.65
N GLU A 802 -29.47 48.33 -3.55
CA GLU A 802 -28.05 48.44 -3.17
C GLU A 802 -27.42 47.06 -2.87
N ALA A 803 -28.18 46.13 -2.27
CA ALA A 803 -27.70 44.77 -2.01
C ALA A 803 -27.37 43.99 -3.29
N ASN A 804 -28.15 44.18 -4.36
CA ASN A 804 -27.90 43.55 -5.65
C ASN A 804 -26.60 44.05 -6.32
N GLU A 805 -26.20 45.30 -6.03
CA GLU A 805 -24.94 45.90 -6.51
C GLU A 805 -23.77 45.67 -5.54
N ALA A 806 -24.05 45.33 -4.28
CA ALA A 806 -23.04 45.14 -3.26
C ALA A 806 -22.15 43.91 -3.52
N PRO A 807 -20.82 44.03 -3.41
CA PRO A 807 -19.92 42.88 -3.50
C PRO A 807 -20.13 41.90 -2.34
N LEU A 808 -20.47 42.41 -1.15
CA LEU A 808 -20.71 41.64 0.06
C LEU A 808 -22.11 41.97 0.63
N PRO A 809 -23.17 41.26 0.19
CA PRO A 809 -24.53 41.55 0.64
C PRO A 809 -24.70 41.43 2.17
N ALA A 810 -24.04 40.48 2.82
CA ALA A 810 -24.08 40.34 4.29
C ALA A 810 -23.54 41.58 5.03
N VAL A 811 -22.42 42.14 4.56
CA VAL A 811 -21.82 43.37 5.11
C VAL A 811 -22.75 44.56 4.87
N HIS A 812 -23.37 44.62 3.69
CA HIS A 812 -24.37 45.64 3.37
C HIS A 812 -25.59 45.58 4.30
N LEU A 813 -26.12 44.38 4.56
CA LEU A 813 -27.24 44.18 5.49
C LEU A 813 -26.87 44.61 6.92
N LEU A 814 -25.70 44.21 7.43
CA LEU A 814 -25.24 44.61 8.77
C LEU A 814 -25.14 46.13 8.93
N ASN A 815 -24.59 46.84 7.95
CA ASN A 815 -24.52 48.31 7.99
C ASN A 815 -25.92 48.96 7.93
N ASN A 816 -26.86 48.32 7.23
CA ASN A 816 -28.24 48.79 7.15
C ASN A 816 -29.03 48.53 8.43
N LEU A 817 -28.68 47.53 9.25
CA LEU A 817 -29.30 47.33 10.57
C LEU A 817 -29.04 48.53 11.50
N ASP A 818 -27.79 49.02 11.57
CA ASP A 818 -27.46 50.22 12.34
C ASP A 818 -28.25 51.45 11.85
N THR A 819 -28.35 51.60 10.52
CA THR A 819 -29.11 52.68 9.87
C THR A 819 -30.61 52.61 10.19
N LEU A 820 -31.18 51.40 10.16
CA LEU A 820 -32.59 51.14 10.45
C LEU A 820 -32.94 51.43 11.91
N ILE A 821 -32.06 51.04 12.84
CA ILE A 821 -32.22 51.32 14.27
C ILE A 821 -32.21 52.83 14.51
N ALA A 822 -31.24 53.55 13.94
CA ALA A 822 -31.08 55.00 14.08
C ALA A 822 -32.19 55.83 13.41
N SER A 823 -32.89 55.28 12.42
CA SER A 823 -33.93 56.01 11.66
C SER A 823 -35.09 56.48 12.54
N GLN A 824 -35.42 57.77 12.50
CA GLN A 824 -36.58 58.35 13.20
C GLN A 824 -37.84 58.42 12.33
N ASP A 825 -37.70 58.24 11.02
CA ASP A 825 -38.79 58.37 10.05
C ASP A 825 -39.62 57.08 9.93
N ILE A 826 -39.12 55.97 10.47
CA ILE A 826 -39.76 54.65 10.39
C ILE A 826 -40.44 54.33 11.72
N GLU A 827 -41.74 54.05 11.65
CA GLU A 827 -42.55 53.60 12.78
C GLU A 827 -42.01 52.30 13.40
N LEU A 828 -42.11 52.16 14.72
CA LEU A 828 -41.40 51.11 15.47
C LEU A 828 -41.85 49.69 15.12
N ILE A 829 -43.13 49.46 14.82
CA ILE A 829 -43.64 48.13 14.45
C ILE A 829 -43.14 47.70 13.05
N PRO A 830 -43.26 48.52 11.98
CA PRO A 830 -42.60 48.24 10.71
C PRO A 830 -41.07 48.11 10.82
N LYS A 831 -40.43 48.89 11.71
CA LYS A 831 -38.99 48.76 12.00
C LYS A 831 -38.66 47.37 12.56
N LEU A 832 -39.41 46.89 13.54
CA LEU A 832 -39.24 45.54 14.11
C LEU A 832 -39.38 44.45 13.04
N TRP A 833 -40.39 44.57 12.17
CA TRP A 833 -40.60 43.64 11.06
C TRP A 833 -39.39 43.58 10.13
N LEU A 834 -38.88 44.74 9.69
CA LEU A 834 -37.69 44.81 8.85
C LEU A 834 -36.44 44.24 9.55
N LEU A 835 -36.23 44.57 10.83
CA LEU A 835 -35.09 44.05 11.60
C LEU A 835 -35.11 42.52 11.66
N ARG A 836 -36.25 41.92 11.99
CA ARG A 836 -36.41 40.45 11.99
C ARG A 836 -36.11 39.87 10.61
N ALA A 837 -36.71 40.42 9.56
CA ALA A 837 -36.52 39.91 8.21
C ALA A 837 -35.04 39.99 7.74
N ILE A 838 -34.33 41.08 8.06
CA ILE A 838 -32.90 41.21 7.72
C ILE A 838 -32.05 40.24 8.54
N ILE A 839 -32.30 40.13 9.85
CA ILE A 839 -31.53 39.25 10.73
C ILE A 839 -31.78 37.77 10.39
N ASP A 840 -33.01 37.40 10.01
CA ASP A 840 -33.34 36.05 9.54
C ASP A 840 -32.51 35.67 8.30
N VAL A 841 -32.38 36.59 7.33
CA VAL A 841 -31.52 36.36 6.15
C VAL A 841 -30.06 36.18 6.55
N LEU A 842 -29.55 36.99 7.49
CA LEU A 842 -28.18 36.84 8.01
C LEU A 842 -28.00 35.52 8.77
N GLN A 843 -28.97 35.10 9.58
CA GLN A 843 -28.92 33.83 10.29
C GLN A 843 -28.97 32.63 9.35
N ALA A 844 -29.83 32.68 8.32
CA ALA A 844 -29.98 31.58 7.38
C ALA A 844 -28.71 31.33 6.54
N ASN A 845 -28.01 32.40 6.14
CA ASN A 845 -26.89 32.30 5.19
C ASN A 845 -25.51 32.56 5.80
N CYS A 846 -25.42 33.13 7.00
CA CYS A 846 -24.14 33.49 7.64
C CYS A 846 -23.97 32.91 9.04
N ARG A 847 -24.70 31.85 9.41
CA ARG A 847 -24.65 31.24 10.75
C ARG A 847 -23.23 30.88 11.20
N THR A 848 -22.37 30.46 10.28
CA THR A 848 -20.99 30.04 10.63
C THR A 848 -20.07 31.23 10.87
N GLN A 849 -20.27 32.34 10.16
CA GLN A 849 -19.49 33.58 10.29
C GLN A 849 -20.07 34.54 11.36
N LEU A 850 -21.37 34.42 11.65
CA LEU A 850 -22.15 35.24 12.58
C LEU A 850 -23.02 34.34 13.49
N PRO A 851 -22.42 33.48 14.34
CA PRO A 851 -23.20 32.64 15.26
C PRO A 851 -24.08 33.46 16.23
N GLU A 852 -23.70 34.71 16.49
CA GLU A 852 -24.44 35.63 17.36
C GLU A 852 -25.81 36.03 16.80
N SER A 853 -26.05 35.85 15.50
CA SER A 853 -27.30 36.28 14.86
C SER A 853 -28.54 35.58 15.39
N ALA A 854 -28.40 34.35 15.90
CA ALA A 854 -29.48 33.65 16.58
C ALA A 854 -29.94 34.40 17.84
N GLY A 855 -28.99 34.89 18.64
CA GLY A 855 -29.30 35.66 19.85
C GLY A 855 -29.94 37.01 19.56
N TRP A 856 -29.69 37.60 18.38
CA TRP A 856 -30.33 38.85 17.98
C TRP A 856 -31.84 38.66 17.71
N LEU A 857 -32.24 37.52 17.15
CA LEU A 857 -33.65 37.19 16.96
C LEU A 857 -34.36 36.92 18.28
N ASP A 858 -33.70 36.21 19.20
CA ASP A 858 -34.21 35.95 20.55
C ASP A 858 -34.49 37.25 21.31
N ILE A 859 -33.65 38.28 21.12
CA ILE A 859 -33.89 39.62 21.70
C ILE A 859 -35.20 40.21 21.17
N LEU A 860 -35.46 40.07 19.87
CA LEU A 860 -36.62 40.64 19.20
C LEU A 860 -37.92 39.86 19.45
N ASP A 861 -37.85 38.66 20.03
CA ASP A 861 -39.00 37.80 20.30
C ASP A 861 -40.00 38.30 21.35
N GLY A 862 -41.24 37.83 21.22
CA GLY A 862 -42.36 38.19 22.13
C GLY A 862 -43.04 39.52 21.82
N VAL A 863 -42.80 40.14 20.66
CA VAL A 863 -43.48 41.35 20.20
C VAL A 863 -44.17 41.10 18.85
N ASP A 864 -45.48 41.35 18.81
CA ASP A 864 -46.31 41.10 17.62
C ASP A 864 -46.17 42.22 16.57
N SER A 865 -45.51 41.90 15.45
CA SER A 865 -45.34 42.79 14.30
C SER A 865 -46.61 42.99 13.46
N SER A 866 -47.71 42.28 13.77
CA SER A 866 -49.01 42.46 13.11
C SER A 866 -49.88 43.55 13.76
N THR A 867 -49.43 44.12 14.88
CA THR A 867 -50.14 45.21 15.57
C THR A 867 -50.35 46.40 14.61
N PRO A 868 -51.57 46.93 14.44
CA PRO A 868 -51.83 48.08 13.58
C PRO A 868 -51.02 49.31 14.03
N TRP A 869 -50.18 49.84 13.17
CA TRP A 869 -49.18 50.85 13.55
C TRP A 869 -49.54 52.28 13.15
N MET A 870 -50.56 52.46 12.30
CA MET A 870 -50.96 53.74 11.72
C MET A 870 -51.52 54.75 12.75
N ASN A 871 -51.97 54.31 13.93
CA ASN A 871 -52.34 55.18 15.04
C ASN A 871 -51.41 54.95 16.25
N PRO A 872 -50.47 55.87 16.54
CA PRO A 872 -49.54 55.70 17.67
C PRO A 872 -50.21 55.79 19.05
N ASN A 873 -51.42 56.34 19.13
CA ASN A 873 -52.17 56.49 20.38
C ASN A 873 -53.10 55.31 20.69
N TYR A 874 -53.30 54.38 19.74
CA TYR A 874 -54.08 53.17 19.97
C TYR A 874 -53.37 52.32 21.06
N PRO A 875 -54.03 51.92 22.17
CA PRO A 875 -53.33 51.32 23.32
C PRO A 875 -52.45 50.11 22.98
N PRO A 876 -52.87 49.15 22.13
CA PRO A 876 -51.99 48.05 21.70
C PRO A 876 -50.74 48.52 20.94
N THR A 877 -50.87 49.53 20.08
CA THR A 877 -49.74 50.12 19.34
C THR A 877 -48.77 50.82 20.29
N LYS A 878 -49.31 51.57 21.25
CA LYS A 878 -48.53 52.29 22.26
C LYS A 878 -47.74 51.32 23.14
N ASP A 879 -48.38 50.23 23.59
CA ASP A 879 -47.76 49.17 24.38
C ASP A 879 -46.69 48.42 23.57
N ALA A 880 -46.99 48.09 22.31
CA ALA A 880 -46.02 47.47 21.40
C ALA A 880 -44.80 48.38 21.20
N ASN A 881 -45.01 49.67 20.90
CA ASN A 881 -43.95 50.66 20.72
C ASN A 881 -43.05 50.79 21.96
N ALA A 882 -43.63 50.77 23.16
CA ALA A 882 -42.85 50.81 24.41
C ALA A 882 -41.99 49.55 24.61
N ARG A 883 -42.52 48.37 24.27
CA ARG A 883 -41.77 47.09 24.31
C ARG A 883 -40.65 47.07 23.27
N ILE A 884 -40.94 47.48 22.03
CA ILE A 884 -39.95 47.54 20.93
C ILE A 884 -38.80 48.44 21.32
N SER A 885 -39.09 49.65 21.82
CA SER A 885 -38.04 50.62 22.21
C SER A 885 -37.07 50.04 23.25
N ARG A 886 -37.57 49.26 24.21
CA ARG A 886 -36.73 48.55 25.19
C ARG A 886 -35.87 47.49 24.51
N LYS A 887 -36.47 46.64 23.67
CA LYS A 887 -35.77 45.57 22.95
C LYS A 887 -34.69 46.09 21.99
N LEU A 888 -34.95 47.20 21.30
CA LEU A 888 -33.95 47.82 20.42
C LEU A 888 -32.71 48.31 21.18
N SER A 889 -32.86 48.69 22.46
CA SER A 889 -31.70 49.07 23.30
C SER A 889 -30.86 47.88 23.78
N GLU A 890 -31.37 46.66 23.65
CA GLU A 890 -30.66 45.41 23.97
C GLU A 890 -29.83 44.88 22.78
N LEU A 891 -30.10 45.36 21.56
CA LEU A 891 -29.35 44.97 20.36
C LEU A 891 -27.94 45.57 20.35
N PRO A 892 -26.94 44.84 19.81
CA PRO A 892 -25.59 45.35 19.67
C PRO A 892 -25.47 46.34 18.49
N GLU A 893 -24.35 47.06 18.43
CA GLU A 893 -23.91 47.72 17.20
C GLU A 893 -23.47 46.65 16.18
N PHE A 894 -23.91 46.77 14.92
CA PHE A 894 -23.69 45.75 13.89
C PHE A 894 -22.42 46.00 13.06
N SER A 895 -21.97 47.24 12.96
CA SER A 895 -20.76 47.65 12.23
C SER A 895 -19.47 46.92 12.64
N PRO A 896 -19.22 46.58 13.93
CA PRO A 896 -18.09 45.73 14.33
C PRO A 896 -18.13 44.33 13.70
N PHE A 897 -19.32 43.72 13.57
CA PHE A 897 -19.47 42.41 12.92
C PHE A 897 -19.22 42.49 11.42
N ALA A 898 -19.63 43.60 10.78
CA ALA A 898 -19.34 43.88 9.38
C ALA A 898 -17.82 44.00 9.14
N ALA A 899 -17.12 44.74 10.01
CA ALA A 899 -15.66 44.86 9.97
C ALA A 899 -14.96 43.50 10.17
N ARG A 900 -15.45 42.66 11.10
CA ARG A 900 -14.93 41.31 11.35
C ARG A 900 -15.03 40.42 10.11
N MET A 901 -16.16 40.45 9.40
CA MET A 901 -16.34 39.68 8.16
C MET A 901 -15.33 40.11 7.09
N VAL A 902 -15.18 41.42 6.87
CA VAL A 902 -14.21 41.96 5.90
C VAL A 902 -12.78 41.55 6.26
N LYS A 903 -12.39 41.63 7.55
CA LYS A 903 -11.08 41.18 8.01
C LYS A 903 -10.88 39.68 7.74
N SER A 904 -11.86 38.83 8.04
CA SER A 904 -11.78 37.39 7.81
C SER A 904 -11.53 37.04 6.34
N LEU A 905 -12.22 37.73 5.42
CA LEU A 905 -12.02 37.55 3.98
C LEU A 905 -10.64 38.02 3.51
N ARG A 906 -10.12 39.12 4.05
CA ARG A 906 -8.76 39.57 3.73
C ARG A 906 -7.70 38.60 4.22
N VAL A 907 -7.87 38.01 5.42
CA VAL A 907 -6.94 37.00 5.92
C VAL A 907 -6.97 35.74 5.05
N LEU A 908 -8.16 35.29 4.61
CA LEU A 908 -8.31 34.18 3.67
C LEU A 908 -7.62 34.48 2.32
N GLN A 909 -7.82 35.68 1.78
CA GLN A 909 -7.15 36.12 0.56
C GLN A 909 -5.62 36.09 0.70
N GLU A 910 -5.09 36.63 1.80
CA GLU A 910 -3.65 36.61 2.09
C GLU A 910 -3.10 35.19 2.29
N ALA A 911 -3.90 34.26 2.83
CA ALA A 911 -3.53 32.87 2.99
C ALA A 911 -3.34 32.20 1.63
N LEU A 912 -4.35 32.32 0.75
CA LEU A 912 -4.34 31.75 -0.59
C LEU A 912 -3.25 32.38 -1.49
N ASN A 913 -2.86 33.62 -1.22
CA ASN A 913 -1.80 34.32 -1.95
C ASN A 913 -0.40 34.18 -1.33
N ALA A 914 -0.22 33.33 -0.30
CA ALA A 914 1.09 33.14 0.34
C ALA A 914 2.15 32.55 -0.62
N LYS A 915 1.73 31.73 -1.59
CA LYS A 915 2.56 31.06 -2.61
C LYS A 915 3.85 30.47 -2.02
N PRO A 916 3.77 29.57 -1.04
CA PRO A 916 4.95 28.97 -0.42
C PRO A 916 5.79 28.21 -1.44
N ARG A 917 7.11 28.41 -1.36
CA ARG A 917 8.12 27.73 -2.17
C ARG A 917 9.04 26.91 -1.27
N CYS A 918 9.53 25.79 -1.75
CA CYS A 918 10.52 25.02 -1.01
C CYS A 918 11.84 25.82 -0.95
N VAL A 919 12.42 25.94 0.23
CA VAL A 919 13.64 26.73 0.47
C VAL A 919 14.78 25.90 1.07
N GLY A 920 14.52 24.63 1.38
CA GLY A 920 15.50 23.76 2.04
C GLY A 920 14.85 22.57 2.73
N SER A 921 15.62 21.93 3.61
CA SER A 921 15.15 20.79 4.43
C SER A 921 15.74 20.83 5.84
N MET A 922 15.08 20.14 6.77
CA MET A 922 15.64 19.88 8.10
C MET A 922 16.73 18.83 8.01
N GLN A 923 17.87 19.06 8.67
CA GLN A 923 19.00 18.14 8.70
C GLN A 923 19.45 17.86 10.13
N ALA A 924 20.04 16.69 10.36
CA ALA A 924 20.66 16.36 11.64
C ALA A 924 22.05 17.03 11.72
N GLY A 925 22.23 17.91 12.71
CA GLY A 925 23.52 18.54 12.99
C GLY A 925 24.52 17.60 13.67
N PRO A 926 25.77 18.06 13.90
CA PRO A 926 26.85 17.24 14.47
C PRO A 926 26.57 16.63 15.86
N ALA A 927 25.69 17.26 16.63
CA ALA A 927 25.26 16.80 17.95
C ALA A 927 23.89 16.07 17.94
N GLY A 928 23.38 15.72 16.75
CA GLY A 928 22.04 15.15 16.57
C GLY A 928 20.89 16.15 16.66
N ALA A 929 21.18 17.43 16.96
CA ALA A 929 20.18 18.49 16.97
C ALA A 929 19.71 18.82 15.56
N LEU A 930 18.39 18.92 15.36
CA LEU A 930 17.81 19.32 14.08
C LEU A 930 18.11 20.78 13.77
N GLN A 931 18.57 21.05 12.54
CA GLN A 931 18.85 22.39 12.05
C GLN A 931 18.32 22.55 10.62
N PRO A 932 17.78 23.73 10.26
CA PRO A 932 17.35 24.01 8.90
C PRO A 932 18.57 24.25 8.00
N VAL A 933 18.59 23.61 6.83
CA VAL A 933 19.58 23.86 5.79
C VAL A 933 18.84 24.44 4.58
N PHE A 934 19.26 25.64 4.17
CA PHE A 934 18.65 26.37 3.05
C PHE A 934 19.49 26.21 1.79
N VAL A 935 18.81 26.06 0.64
CA VAL A 935 19.44 26.02 -0.69
C VAL A 935 19.61 27.41 -1.32
N GLU A 936 18.96 28.42 -0.73
CA GLU A 936 19.00 29.81 -1.18
C GLU A 936 19.35 30.78 -0.04
N ALA A 937 19.31 32.08 -0.33
CA ALA A 937 19.41 33.13 0.69
C ALA A 937 18.37 32.90 1.80
N LYS A 938 18.80 33.13 3.06
CA LYS A 938 17.96 32.86 4.24
C LYS A 938 16.60 33.55 4.10
N PRO A 939 15.48 32.81 4.17
CA PRO A 939 14.15 33.39 4.06
C PRO A 939 13.80 34.22 5.29
N SER A 940 12.82 35.14 5.14
CA SER A 940 12.29 35.94 6.24
C SER A 940 11.41 35.15 7.21
N GLU A 941 10.85 34.02 6.78
CA GLU A 941 10.14 33.10 7.66
C GLU A 941 10.18 31.69 7.08
N VAL A 942 10.01 30.70 7.94
CA VAL A 942 10.06 29.29 7.55
C VAL A 942 8.84 28.56 8.08
N TRP A 943 8.16 27.85 7.20
CA TRP A 943 7.01 27.02 7.48
C TRP A 943 7.37 25.55 7.26
N VAL A 944 6.70 24.69 8.03
CA VAL A 944 6.72 23.24 7.86
C VAL A 944 5.30 22.74 7.62
N LEU A 945 5.15 21.78 6.72
CA LEU A 945 3.88 21.13 6.45
C LEU A 945 3.77 19.87 7.30
N VAL A 946 2.80 19.82 8.21
CA VAL A 946 2.50 18.62 8.98
C VAL A 946 1.39 17.86 8.27
N ALA A 947 1.70 16.67 7.77
CA ALA A 947 0.72 15.72 7.24
C ALA A 947 0.57 14.56 8.26
N PRO A 948 -0.52 14.52 9.05
CA PRO A 948 -0.76 13.41 9.98
C PRO A 948 -1.08 12.12 9.22
N SER A 949 -0.78 10.97 9.81
CA SER A 949 -1.28 9.68 9.31
C SER A 949 -2.78 9.55 9.56
N GLY A 950 -3.58 9.25 8.53
CA GLY A 950 -5.04 9.04 8.64
C GLY A 950 -5.87 10.03 7.81
N GLN A 951 -7.14 10.24 8.17
CA GLN A 951 -8.06 11.17 7.47
C GLN A 951 -7.90 12.64 7.87
N GLN A 952 -6.88 13.00 8.65
CA GLN A 952 -6.66 14.40 9.05
C GLN A 952 -6.01 15.19 7.91
N GLN A 953 -6.56 16.37 7.63
CA GLN A 953 -6.05 17.29 6.61
C GLN A 953 -4.66 17.83 7.00
N PRO A 954 -3.74 18.03 6.04
CA PRO A 954 -2.43 18.60 6.32
C PRO A 954 -2.55 20.08 6.67
N TYR A 955 -1.64 20.58 7.51
CA TYR A 955 -1.63 21.97 7.98
C TYR A 955 -0.22 22.53 8.08
N PHE A 956 -0.09 23.85 8.00
CA PHE A 956 1.20 24.53 8.18
C PHE A 956 1.46 24.87 9.66
N MET A 957 2.73 24.83 10.04
CA MET A 957 3.25 25.47 11.25
C MET A 957 4.38 26.42 10.88
N LEU A 958 4.43 27.58 11.54
CA LEU A 958 5.54 28.52 11.49
C LEU A 958 6.67 27.94 12.34
N LEU A 959 7.75 27.51 11.68
CA LEU A 959 8.96 27.00 12.32
C LEU A 959 9.80 28.15 12.88
N ALA A 960 10.01 29.20 12.08
CA ALA A 960 10.82 30.34 12.47
C ALA A 960 10.29 31.63 11.84
N GLY A 961 10.29 32.72 12.61
CA GLY A 961 9.87 34.05 12.14
C GLY A 961 11.02 34.83 11.50
N SER A 962 10.88 36.16 11.45
CA SER A 962 11.88 37.08 10.90
C SER A 962 13.18 37.20 11.70
N ASP A 963 13.16 36.76 12.96
CA ASP A 963 14.35 36.54 13.80
C ASP A 963 15.06 35.21 13.50
N LEU A 964 14.39 34.31 12.77
CA LEU A 964 14.81 32.93 12.50
C LEU A 964 15.05 32.07 13.75
N ASP A 965 14.50 32.47 14.90
CA ASP A 965 14.51 31.65 16.10
C ASP A 965 13.46 30.54 15.97
N MET A 966 13.93 29.29 16.05
CA MET A 966 13.07 28.13 15.89
C MET A 966 12.10 27.99 17.06
N ARG A 967 10.82 27.89 16.75
CA ARG A 967 9.76 27.71 17.74
C ARG A 967 9.72 26.26 18.22
N ALA A 968 9.69 26.08 19.54
CA ALA A 968 9.82 24.77 20.17
C ALA A 968 8.64 23.83 19.87
N ASP A 969 7.45 24.37 19.64
CA ASP A 969 6.24 23.62 19.26
C ASP A 969 6.35 23.04 17.84
N ALA A 970 6.79 23.83 16.86
CA ALA A 970 7.02 23.39 15.49
C ALA A 970 8.22 22.43 15.38
N LEU A 971 9.27 22.64 16.19
CA LEU A 971 10.45 21.76 16.17
C LEU A 971 10.14 20.33 16.62
N ARG A 972 9.14 20.11 17.49
CA ARG A 972 8.73 18.78 17.99
C ARG A 972 8.17 17.85 16.91
N VAL A 973 7.63 18.42 15.83
CA VAL A 973 7.06 17.66 14.71
C VAL A 973 8.05 17.50 13.55
N CYS A 974 9.19 18.18 13.62
CA CYS A 974 10.25 18.12 12.61
C CYS A 974 11.10 16.86 12.74
N PHE A 975 11.68 16.41 11.63
CA PHE A 975 12.59 15.27 11.56
C PHE A 975 13.55 15.42 10.35
N PRO A 976 14.65 14.66 10.28
CA PRO A 976 15.63 14.79 9.20
C PRO A 976 15.01 14.56 7.81
N GLY A 977 15.41 15.38 6.84
CA GLY A 977 14.89 15.42 5.48
C GLY A 977 13.60 16.23 5.29
N MET A 978 12.88 16.61 6.35
CA MET A 978 11.59 17.28 6.19
C MET A 978 11.71 18.57 5.35
N PRO A 979 10.96 18.72 4.23
CA PRO A 979 11.01 19.91 3.41
C PRO A 979 10.57 21.17 4.16
N LEU A 980 11.28 22.27 3.91
CA LEU A 980 11.02 23.60 4.47
C LEU A 980 10.45 24.51 3.40
N PHE A 981 9.43 25.29 3.77
CA PHE A 981 8.75 26.21 2.87
C PHE A 981 8.85 27.65 3.36
N ALA A 982 8.90 28.60 2.44
CA ALA A 982 8.78 30.02 2.76
C ALA A 982 7.74 30.66 1.84
N PRO A 983 6.83 31.50 2.34
CA PRO A 983 5.93 32.26 1.50
C PRO A 983 6.72 33.32 0.71
N THR A 984 6.20 33.73 -0.45
CA THR A 984 6.89 34.66 -1.36
C THR A 984 6.81 36.13 -0.93
N ARG A 985 5.99 36.43 0.08
CA ARG A 985 5.79 37.80 0.58
C ARG A 985 6.97 38.28 1.44
N GLU A 986 7.27 39.57 1.35
CA GLU A 986 8.34 40.19 2.15
C GLU A 986 7.99 40.30 3.65
N ARG A 987 6.70 40.45 3.98
CA ARG A 987 6.23 40.58 5.36
C ARG A 987 5.95 39.21 5.97
N GLY A 988 6.53 38.94 7.13
CA GLY A 988 6.23 37.74 7.90
C GLY A 988 4.75 37.62 8.30
N THR A 989 4.30 36.39 8.51
CA THR A 989 2.91 36.00 8.75
C THR A 989 2.23 36.80 9.86
N ALA A 990 2.89 36.97 11.02
CA ALA A 990 2.34 37.76 12.12
C ALA A 990 2.17 39.25 11.75
N ASN A 991 3.11 39.82 10.99
CA ASN A 991 3.05 41.22 10.56
C ASN A 991 1.94 41.45 9.53
N VAL A 992 1.59 40.44 8.73
CA VAL A 992 0.44 40.53 7.82
C VAL A 992 -0.85 40.71 8.61
N LEU A 993 -1.09 39.91 9.66
CA LEU A 993 -2.27 40.05 10.54
C LEU A 993 -2.35 41.47 11.15
N ILE A 994 -1.23 42.00 11.64
CA ILE A 994 -1.15 43.36 12.19
C ILE A 994 -1.51 44.39 11.11
N SER A 995 -0.98 44.25 9.89
CA SER A 995 -1.25 45.18 8.79
C SER A 995 -2.69 45.13 8.28
N LEU A 996 -3.39 44.01 8.47
CA LEU A 996 -4.81 43.87 8.20
C LEU A 996 -5.69 44.42 9.34
N GLY A 997 -5.09 44.94 10.42
CA GLY A 997 -5.79 45.48 11.58
C GLY A 997 -6.43 44.40 12.45
N VAL A 998 -5.90 43.18 12.45
CA VAL A 998 -6.34 42.09 13.34
C VAL A 998 -5.73 42.31 14.72
N ALA A 999 -6.56 42.73 15.69
CA ALA A 999 -6.13 42.88 17.08
C ALA A 999 -6.20 41.53 17.83
N ASP A 1000 -5.56 41.41 19.00
CA ASP A 1000 -5.63 40.18 19.81
C ASP A 1000 -7.07 39.80 20.20
N ALA A 1001 -7.93 40.79 20.44
CA ALA A 1001 -9.35 40.57 20.70
C ALA A 1001 -10.11 39.99 19.49
N ASP A 1002 -9.64 40.22 18.26
CA ASP A 1002 -10.26 39.73 17.04
C ASP A 1002 -9.87 38.27 16.73
N LYS A 1003 -8.75 37.76 17.28
CA LYS A 1003 -8.16 36.45 16.91
C LYS A 1003 -9.04 35.25 17.23
N THR A 1004 -9.93 35.38 18.23
CA THR A 1004 -10.90 34.35 18.60
C THR A 1004 -12.18 34.42 17.77
N ALA A 1005 -12.47 35.58 17.17
CA ALA A 1005 -13.71 35.84 16.44
C ALA A 1005 -13.54 35.77 14.91
N ILE A 1006 -12.32 35.96 14.39
CA ILE A 1006 -12.01 35.81 12.97
C ILE A 1006 -11.94 34.33 12.60
N SER A 1007 -12.58 33.99 11.49
CA SER A 1007 -12.52 32.65 10.94
C SER A 1007 -11.13 32.40 10.31
N LYS A 1008 -10.40 31.45 10.88
CA LYS A 1008 -9.01 31.16 10.51
C LYS A 1008 -8.95 30.33 9.22
N PRO A 1009 -8.19 30.74 8.19
CA PRO A 1009 -7.95 29.90 7.02
C PRO A 1009 -7.16 28.65 7.42
N ALA A 1010 -7.55 27.50 6.86
CA ALA A 1010 -6.88 26.21 7.13
C ALA A 1010 -5.42 26.21 6.64
N SER A 1011 -5.14 26.97 5.58
CA SER A 1011 -3.81 27.13 4.99
C SER A 1011 -2.92 28.15 5.70
N TRP A 1012 -3.43 28.86 6.71
CA TRP A 1012 -2.60 29.74 7.53
C TRP A 1012 -1.84 28.94 8.59
N PRO A 1013 -0.57 29.26 8.89
CA PRO A 1013 0.16 28.53 9.92
C PRO A 1013 -0.53 28.58 11.28
N VAL A 1014 -0.83 27.41 11.86
CA VAL A 1014 -1.73 27.30 13.02
C VAL A 1014 -1.19 27.97 14.28
N ASN A 1015 0.13 27.97 14.45
CA ASN A 1015 0.83 28.57 15.59
C ASN A 1015 1.28 30.02 15.33
N ALA A 1016 0.92 30.62 14.18
CA ALA A 1016 1.26 32.02 13.88
C ALA A 1016 0.19 33.03 14.31
N TRP A 1017 -0.94 32.57 14.83
CA TRP A 1017 -2.07 33.38 15.29
C TRP A 1017 -1.76 34.14 16.57
#